data_AF-A0A1H1J0I2-F1
#
_entry.id   AF-A0A1H1J0I2-F1
#
_cell.length_a   1.000
_cell.length_b   1.000
_cell.length_c   1.000
_cell.angle_alpha   90.00
_cell.angle_beta   90.00
_cell.angle_gamma   90.00
#
_symmetry.space_group_name_H-M   'P 1'
#
loop_
_entity.id
_entity.type
_entity.pdbx_description
1 polymer ?
#
loop_
_entity_poly.entity_id
_entity_poly.type
_entity_poly.pdbx_seq_one_letter_code
_entity_poly.pdbx_strand_id
1 'polypeptide(L)'
;MLASPSTTTSPLRQHINPLSNGSTTNTESAITRAPQDNPELSTSPHETALLNNYLAAVQSKVLGNNPKLIKVPPQSNLGQWLEVYRTQLQHPVVQGWMHDQKIDQTTILTVNPRTGTLTAAADGKVKTFSLTDNSGWGQISRPLLEAAKVIAPGTVERLQVRFGDDSIQVRAGLVANFQGERLPTSLAEARTQIRRLEHNHAFDPIPPDDLVRPANQRSTQALEKLKLSVETFYTQAPQALAYKHLAVEVAETLPNVRAQAKQWAESVIFKLTGKHVDADTLYLNRFNGSQSAPTATGWEHMDEEPTVSLRLPDALLKNFSENDWVPGNLDSEAGLYIDGPGKSKTVGYGAHNQFPLAPSALMHTSWKTDFQSVMTQKIDDFWNTHSKDYQTAIKGEFAYQARKQLKTAAARPPAEQALQAPEHRFTREDYRLVMGAVSNLPLDENAPLNVAQLKAEAPEKGAVQAHAFNIRGFVSNDILRFTDANDGRQVLYIPGAEPAFLRFDSMEKLDEWVIDQTKASKKRAALAAHFPLLTRQDHEASTLVHTAKVFMPILWFTNVGDKTDGLDTTLEKLANGTLDKPTYQGERASIKGDVFAAMTSSSKARMTSDADVMIKSNSEVTRDTWLNDITVAAGLLAKLAPIALPVAAAAGVTGLAELALGEEKSSSGDTLAEREDGASKAFDGLLNVLFSVGGLKGSARPLGIPEGELPKPLETPATSEGAEVVPSLQEEPVPGTSSGVRVPKSAPQPPSTSLVKMSEHAVPNGEQFIEGVTPNAEGVYQVKDSEGAYWQFIRCIDETDTSRVFEIAQDYKIGGKVTQIINPKTGKPALRVGLGVDGEWVRAPADGGIRLPWRSTPSQIPSSETRGLSKFSERFLQADGSKNESAEKFDDYLNFKENNDYLFSNSLYQDGTTIKRRLTTSWQVDDRAFTVSPGEKAQPISVSGSKYSSSFAPDLNRERYSVITKQPTGEVRTNIDYQGETFEDTVERRIATLEKTVPDPELRARISEVAHQGSSFPALIELMPPTLKEGFSVSAREKNFIINYDPAGQVHTVKAMTQWQLRQIADDAMINVKDLDIVSTRTFTIRESNELDSGGFSIDRSAPTKIEVSTPSVV
;
A
#
# COMPACT_ATOMS: atom_id res chain seq x y z
N MET A 1 42.41 -53.00 37.07
CA MET A 1 43.48 -53.85 36.50
C MET A 1 44.17 -53.01 35.43
N LEU A 2 45.28 -52.32 35.79
CA LEU A 2 46.68 -52.63 35.39
C LEU A 2 46.85 -52.63 33.85
N ALA A 3 47.72 -51.86 33.17
CA ALA A 3 48.94 -51.15 33.57
C ALA A 3 49.35 -50.07 32.52
N SER A 4 50.19 -49.11 32.91
CA SER A 4 51.01 -48.22 32.06
C SER A 4 52.36 -48.90 31.69
N PRO A 5 53.29 -48.29 30.90
CA PRO A 5 54.12 -47.17 31.41
C PRO A 5 54.71 -46.13 30.40
N SER A 6 54.93 -44.90 30.90
CA SER A 6 56.16 -44.05 30.85
C SER A 6 56.67 -43.47 29.51
N THR A 7 57.18 -42.25 29.34
CA THR A 7 57.69 -41.09 30.16
C THR A 7 58.04 -39.99 29.10
N THR A 8 58.06 -38.65 29.28
CA THR A 8 58.89 -37.82 30.20
C THR A 8 58.43 -36.34 30.13
N THR A 9 57.97 -35.83 31.28
CA THR A 9 58.14 -34.54 31.99
C THR A 9 58.53 -33.18 31.35
N SER A 10 57.78 -32.17 31.83
CA SER A 10 57.90 -30.67 31.91
C SER A 10 59.20 -30.14 32.60
N PRO A 11 59.41 -28.83 32.99
CA PRO A 11 58.50 -27.65 33.09
C PRO A 11 59.09 -26.21 32.83
N LEU A 12 58.18 -25.25 33.05
CA LEU A 12 58.16 -23.78 33.18
C LEU A 12 59.39 -22.92 33.61
N ARG A 13 59.29 -21.67 33.11
CA ARG A 13 59.63 -20.32 33.63
C ARG A 13 61.08 -19.81 33.54
N GLN A 14 61.21 -18.66 32.86
CA GLN A 14 62.08 -17.56 33.30
C GLN A 14 61.56 -16.20 32.77
N HIS A 15 61.29 -15.28 33.71
CA HIS A 15 61.29 -13.84 33.50
C HIS A 15 62.68 -13.31 33.86
N ILE A 16 63.20 -12.32 33.13
CA ILE A 16 64.02 -11.17 33.58
C ILE A 16 64.07 -10.15 32.42
N ASN A 17 63.70 -8.89 32.71
CA ASN A 17 63.95 -7.66 31.94
C ASN A 17 65.17 -6.96 32.58
N PRO A 18 65.96 -6.08 31.90
CA PRO A 18 65.57 -4.66 31.77
C PRO A 18 66.22 -3.80 30.63
N LEU A 19 65.75 -2.54 30.54
CA LEU A 19 66.30 -1.32 29.87
C LEU A 19 66.11 -1.22 28.34
N SER A 20 65.83 -0.08 27.69
CA SER A 20 65.22 1.23 28.00
C SER A 20 65.15 1.99 26.64
N ASN A 21 64.19 2.90 26.49
CA ASN A 21 64.12 4.04 25.55
C ASN A 21 63.60 3.82 24.11
N GLY A 22 62.59 4.64 23.75
CA GLY A 22 62.60 5.40 22.50
C GLY A 22 61.35 5.26 21.61
N SER A 23 60.42 6.21 21.76
CA SER A 23 59.35 6.45 20.79
C SER A 23 59.85 7.17 19.53
N THR A 24 59.22 6.86 18.38
CA THR A 24 58.92 7.71 17.21
C THR A 24 60.07 8.35 16.41
N THR A 25 60.23 7.97 15.13
CA THR A 25 59.78 8.75 13.93
C THR A 25 60.22 8.10 12.60
N ASN A 26 59.32 8.18 11.61
CA ASN A 26 59.46 8.25 10.14
C ASN A 26 60.82 7.96 9.49
N THR A 27 60.84 7.24 8.35
CA THR A 27 60.81 7.82 6.99
C THR A 27 61.00 6.73 5.91
N GLU A 28 60.18 6.82 4.85
CA GLU A 28 60.35 6.38 3.45
C GLU A 28 61.16 5.14 3.06
N SER A 29 60.57 4.32 2.19
CA SER A 29 61.27 3.78 1.01
C SER A 29 60.30 3.47 -0.14
N ALA A 30 60.22 4.46 -1.04
CA ALA A 30 60.16 4.36 -2.50
C ALA A 30 59.22 3.32 -3.16
N ILE A 31 58.12 3.86 -3.71
CA ILE A 31 57.32 3.28 -4.79
C ILE A 31 58.10 3.43 -6.10
N THR A 32 58.57 2.32 -6.67
CA THR A 32 59.03 2.28 -8.07
C THR A 32 57.82 2.06 -8.97
N ARG A 33 57.50 3.08 -9.77
CA ARG A 33 56.45 3.08 -10.79
C ARG A 33 56.86 2.19 -11.97
N ALA A 34 56.16 1.07 -12.18
CA ALA A 34 56.22 0.27 -13.39
C ALA A 34 55.10 0.71 -14.37
N PRO A 35 55.25 0.49 -15.69
CA PRO A 35 54.60 1.30 -16.73
C PRO A 35 53.08 1.09 -16.82
N GLN A 36 52.37 2.16 -17.17
CA GLN A 36 51.02 2.08 -17.73
C GLN A 36 51.11 1.37 -19.10
N ASP A 37 50.93 0.06 -19.11
CA ASP A 37 50.43 -0.63 -20.30
C ASP A 37 48.91 -0.54 -20.29
N ASN A 38 48.35 0.02 -21.36
CA ASN A 38 46.93 -0.07 -21.70
C ASN A 38 46.50 -1.54 -21.65
N PRO A 39 45.48 -1.92 -20.85
CA PRO A 39 44.81 -3.18 -21.08
C PRO A 39 43.97 -3.01 -22.35
N GLU A 40 44.46 -3.47 -23.49
CA GLU A 40 43.58 -3.89 -24.57
C GLU A 40 42.54 -4.84 -23.95
N LEU A 41 41.25 -4.49 -24.05
CA LEU A 41 40.15 -5.35 -23.63
C LEU A 41 40.20 -6.64 -24.47
N SER A 42 40.85 -7.67 -23.93
CA SER A 42 40.63 -9.05 -24.36
C SER A 42 39.16 -9.40 -24.08
N THR A 43 38.29 -9.19 -25.06
CA THR A 43 36.89 -9.60 -24.96
C THR A 43 36.83 -11.13 -25.05
N SER A 44 36.16 -11.75 -24.07
CA SER A 44 35.93 -13.20 -24.09
C SER A 44 35.27 -13.60 -25.43
N PRO A 45 35.68 -14.71 -26.08
CA PRO A 45 35.07 -15.18 -27.32
C PRO A 45 33.54 -15.30 -27.25
N HIS A 46 33.01 -15.53 -26.04
CA HIS A 46 31.57 -15.63 -25.78
C HIS A 46 30.87 -14.26 -25.75
N GLU A 47 31.53 -13.20 -25.29
CA GLU A 47 31.01 -11.82 -25.39
C GLU A 47 31.03 -11.33 -26.83
N THR A 48 32.09 -11.65 -27.57
CA THR A 48 32.18 -11.36 -29.01
C THR A 48 31.08 -12.09 -29.80
N ALA A 49 30.80 -13.35 -29.46
CA ALA A 49 29.70 -14.10 -30.07
C ALA A 49 28.32 -13.49 -29.74
N LEU A 50 28.11 -13.02 -28.50
CA LEU A 50 26.88 -12.31 -28.11
C LEU A 50 26.72 -11.01 -28.89
N LEU A 51 27.81 -10.24 -29.02
CA LEU A 51 27.84 -9.00 -29.79
C LEU A 51 27.47 -9.24 -31.25
N ASN A 52 28.07 -10.24 -31.91
CA ASN A 52 27.78 -10.57 -33.30
C ASN A 52 26.32 -10.95 -33.51
N ASN A 53 25.75 -11.76 -32.59
CA ASN A 53 24.33 -12.13 -32.66
C ASN A 53 23.41 -10.92 -32.43
N TYR A 54 23.79 -9.98 -31.56
CA TYR A 54 23.08 -8.72 -31.36
C TYR A 54 23.13 -7.83 -32.61
N LEU A 55 24.31 -7.62 -33.19
CA LEU A 55 24.49 -6.83 -34.40
C LEU A 55 23.67 -7.39 -35.57
N ALA A 56 23.66 -8.71 -35.77
CA ALA A 56 22.82 -9.36 -36.77
C ALA A 56 21.31 -9.13 -36.53
N ALA A 57 20.86 -9.17 -35.27
CA ALA A 57 19.47 -8.89 -34.93
C ALA A 57 19.08 -7.42 -35.15
N VAL A 58 19.96 -6.49 -34.77
CA VAL A 58 19.80 -5.05 -35.03
C VAL A 58 19.77 -4.78 -36.54
N GLN A 59 20.68 -5.36 -37.30
CA GLN A 59 20.74 -5.20 -38.76
C GLN A 59 19.50 -5.78 -39.46
N SER A 60 19.03 -6.95 -39.03
CA SER A 60 17.78 -7.55 -39.54
C SER A 60 16.59 -6.63 -39.34
N LYS A 61 16.48 -6.05 -38.14
CA LYS A 61 15.40 -5.12 -37.79
C LYS A 61 15.44 -3.84 -38.63
N VAL A 62 16.64 -3.31 -38.86
CA VAL A 62 16.89 -2.12 -39.67
C VAL A 62 16.54 -2.32 -41.15
N LEU A 63 16.59 -3.57 -41.63
CA LEU A 63 16.20 -3.96 -42.98
C LEU A 63 14.68 -4.22 -43.13
N GLY A 64 13.87 -3.94 -42.10
CA GLY A 64 12.42 -4.17 -42.12
C GLY A 64 12.01 -5.63 -41.98
N ASN A 65 12.92 -6.51 -41.58
CA ASN A 65 12.62 -7.92 -41.32
C ASN A 65 12.22 -8.11 -39.85
N ASN A 66 11.33 -9.08 -39.59
CA ASN A 66 10.94 -9.46 -38.23
C ASN A 66 12.19 -9.69 -37.36
N PRO A 67 12.32 -9.02 -36.20
CA PRO A 67 13.50 -9.14 -35.37
C PRO A 67 13.64 -10.58 -34.86
N LYS A 68 14.65 -11.30 -35.37
CA LYS A 68 14.98 -12.66 -34.94
C LYS A 68 15.38 -12.64 -33.46
N LEU A 69 15.01 -13.70 -32.74
CA LEU A 69 15.50 -13.91 -31.38
C LEU A 69 17.01 -14.12 -31.39
N ILE A 70 17.69 -13.52 -30.42
CA ILE A 70 19.13 -13.65 -30.22
C ILE A 70 19.38 -14.93 -29.43
N LYS A 71 20.20 -15.81 -29.99
CA LYS A 71 20.77 -16.96 -29.27
C LYS A 71 21.90 -16.45 -28.37
N VAL A 72 21.71 -16.51 -27.06
CA VAL A 72 22.70 -16.04 -26.07
C VAL A 72 23.73 -17.13 -25.81
N PRO A 73 25.05 -16.86 -25.95
CA PRO A 73 26.09 -17.81 -25.57
C PRO A 73 26.08 -18.07 -24.04
N PRO A 74 26.03 -19.32 -23.56
CA PRO A 74 25.90 -19.63 -22.13
C PRO A 74 27.01 -19.05 -21.25
N GLN A 75 28.22 -18.92 -21.79
CA GLN A 75 29.40 -18.43 -21.06
C GLN A 75 29.58 -16.90 -21.11
N SER A 76 28.75 -16.18 -21.89
CA SER A 76 28.68 -14.72 -21.79
C SER A 76 28.12 -14.34 -20.41
N ASN A 77 28.41 -13.14 -19.92
CA ASN A 77 27.90 -12.61 -18.66
C ASN A 77 26.36 -12.72 -18.61
N LEU A 78 25.67 -12.23 -19.65
CA LEU A 78 24.22 -12.38 -19.78
C LEU A 78 23.78 -13.86 -19.78
N GLY A 79 24.51 -14.72 -20.50
CA GLY A 79 24.26 -16.16 -20.56
C GLY A 79 24.33 -16.83 -19.19
N GLN A 80 25.33 -16.49 -18.38
CA GLN A 80 25.50 -17.05 -17.04
C GLN A 80 24.36 -16.64 -16.10
N TRP A 81 23.89 -15.39 -16.16
CA TRP A 81 22.72 -14.93 -15.40
C TRP A 81 21.43 -15.60 -15.87
N LEU A 82 21.23 -15.73 -17.19
CA LEU A 82 20.07 -16.42 -17.77
C LEU A 82 20.06 -17.91 -17.41
N GLU A 83 21.23 -18.54 -17.28
CA GLU A 83 21.34 -19.94 -16.86
C GLU A 83 20.98 -20.12 -15.37
N VAL A 84 21.41 -19.19 -14.50
CA VAL A 84 20.94 -19.17 -13.10
C VAL A 84 19.42 -19.00 -13.06
N TYR A 85 18.88 -18.07 -13.83
CA TYR A 85 17.43 -17.85 -13.92
C TYR A 85 16.67 -19.10 -14.42
N ARG A 86 17.18 -19.78 -15.46
CA ARG A 86 16.66 -21.06 -15.96
C ARG A 86 16.67 -22.13 -14.87
N THR A 87 17.82 -22.28 -14.20
CA THR A 87 18.01 -23.27 -13.13
C THR A 87 17.02 -23.04 -11.99
N GLN A 88 16.75 -21.77 -11.63
CA GLN A 88 15.76 -21.46 -10.60
C GLN A 88 14.33 -21.78 -11.04
N LEU A 89 13.96 -21.46 -12.28
CA LEU A 89 12.65 -21.84 -12.82
C LEU A 89 12.47 -23.36 -12.83
N GLN A 90 13.53 -24.12 -13.11
CA GLN A 90 13.55 -25.58 -13.15
C GLN A 90 13.78 -26.22 -11.79
N HIS A 91 13.99 -25.43 -10.73
CA HIS A 91 14.25 -25.95 -9.40
C HIS A 91 13.04 -26.76 -8.89
N PRO A 92 13.22 -27.95 -8.27
CA PRO A 92 12.10 -28.81 -7.85
C PRO A 92 11.04 -28.11 -7.00
N VAL A 93 11.45 -27.18 -6.13
CA VAL A 93 10.53 -26.39 -5.29
C VAL A 93 9.63 -25.47 -6.13
N VAL A 94 10.20 -24.78 -7.14
CA VAL A 94 9.44 -23.89 -8.02
C VAL A 94 8.54 -24.70 -8.95
N GLN A 95 9.03 -25.85 -9.44
CA GLN A 95 8.27 -26.78 -10.26
C GLN A 95 7.09 -27.40 -9.52
N GLY A 96 7.30 -27.84 -8.27
CA GLY A 96 6.22 -28.33 -7.39
C GLY A 96 5.16 -27.26 -7.16
N TRP A 97 5.59 -26.05 -6.82
CA TRP A 97 4.66 -24.92 -6.67
C TRP A 97 3.87 -24.61 -7.95
N MET A 98 4.52 -24.60 -9.12
CA MET A 98 3.82 -24.36 -10.40
C MET A 98 2.79 -25.47 -10.69
N HIS A 99 3.09 -26.71 -10.33
CA HIS A 99 2.15 -27.83 -10.42
C HIS A 99 0.95 -27.62 -9.49
N ASP A 100 1.18 -27.24 -8.23
CA ASP A 100 0.13 -26.97 -7.24
C ASP A 100 -0.78 -25.80 -7.67
N GLN A 101 -0.19 -24.78 -8.30
CA GLN A 101 -0.93 -23.65 -8.88
C GLN A 101 -1.53 -23.95 -10.26
N LYS A 102 -1.36 -25.18 -10.78
CA LYS A 102 -1.87 -25.65 -12.07
C LYS A 102 -1.46 -24.75 -13.24
N ILE A 103 -0.23 -24.26 -13.20
CA ILE A 103 0.36 -23.43 -14.24
C ILE A 103 0.71 -24.31 -15.45
N ASP A 104 0.28 -23.89 -16.64
CA ASP A 104 0.66 -24.51 -17.90
C ASP A 104 2.10 -24.13 -18.24
N GLN A 105 3.00 -25.08 -17.98
CA GLN A 105 4.44 -24.91 -18.20
C GLN A 105 4.83 -24.89 -19.70
N THR A 106 3.89 -25.17 -20.61
CA THR A 106 4.13 -25.02 -22.06
C THR A 106 3.95 -23.58 -22.53
N THR A 107 3.34 -22.72 -21.71
CA THR A 107 3.14 -21.30 -22.01
C THR A 107 4.33 -20.45 -21.58
N ILE A 108 4.49 -19.28 -22.21
CA ILE A 108 5.57 -18.35 -21.88
C ILE A 108 5.25 -17.68 -20.53
N LEU A 109 6.09 -17.97 -19.53
CA LEU A 109 6.04 -17.31 -18.23
C LEU A 109 6.55 -15.86 -18.36
N THR A 110 5.83 -14.94 -17.71
CA THR A 110 6.20 -13.51 -17.70
C THR A 110 6.48 -13.08 -16.28
N VAL A 111 7.74 -12.78 -15.97
CA VAL A 111 8.14 -12.22 -14.67
C VAL A 111 8.24 -10.71 -14.78
N ASN A 112 7.75 -9.98 -13.79
CA ASN A 112 7.98 -8.54 -13.65
C ASN A 112 9.08 -8.32 -12.60
N PRO A 113 10.32 -8.00 -12.99
CA PRO A 113 11.43 -7.79 -12.05
C PRO A 113 11.20 -6.63 -11.06
N ARG A 114 10.39 -5.64 -11.43
CA ARG A 114 10.11 -4.45 -10.62
C ARG A 114 9.12 -4.75 -9.50
N THR A 115 7.98 -5.34 -9.84
CA THR A 115 6.93 -5.68 -8.86
C THR A 115 7.14 -7.05 -8.22
N GLY A 116 8.01 -7.88 -8.80
CA GLY A 116 8.23 -9.26 -8.37
C GLY A 116 7.08 -10.21 -8.73
N THR A 117 6.16 -9.80 -9.61
CA THR A 117 4.99 -10.62 -9.98
C THR A 117 5.32 -11.64 -11.06
N LEU A 118 4.63 -12.77 -11.06
CA LEU A 118 4.65 -13.77 -12.14
C LEU A 118 3.28 -13.79 -12.82
N THR A 119 3.24 -13.69 -14.15
CA THR A 119 2.03 -13.89 -14.95
C THR A 119 2.19 -15.13 -15.81
N ALA A 120 1.23 -16.05 -15.71
CA ALA A 120 1.23 -17.31 -16.43
C ALA A 120 -0.20 -17.78 -16.71
N ALA A 121 -0.37 -18.71 -17.66
CA ALA A 121 -1.64 -19.42 -17.82
C ALA A 121 -1.76 -20.48 -16.72
N ALA A 122 -2.82 -20.42 -15.92
CA ALA A 122 -3.17 -21.38 -14.88
C ALA A 122 -4.65 -21.75 -15.01
N ASP A 123 -4.99 -23.04 -14.99
CA ASP A 123 -6.36 -23.52 -15.21
C ASP A 123 -7.02 -22.95 -16.51
N GLY A 124 -6.24 -22.78 -17.58
CA GLY A 124 -6.72 -22.24 -18.86
C GLY A 124 -7.03 -20.73 -18.84
N LYS A 125 -6.71 -20.01 -17.76
CA LYS A 125 -6.87 -18.55 -17.63
C LYS A 125 -5.53 -17.89 -17.31
N VAL A 126 -5.31 -16.66 -17.78
CA VAL A 126 -4.13 -15.89 -17.38
C VAL A 126 -4.29 -15.43 -15.95
N LYS A 127 -3.37 -15.83 -15.06
CA LYS A 127 -3.34 -15.45 -13.64
C LYS A 127 -2.04 -14.72 -13.33
N THR A 128 -2.13 -13.71 -12.46
CA THR A 128 -0.97 -12.99 -11.92
C THR A 128 -0.79 -13.38 -10.47
N PHE A 129 0.41 -13.84 -10.13
CA PHE A 129 0.85 -14.19 -8.78
C PHE A 129 1.71 -13.05 -8.25
N SER A 130 1.39 -12.55 -7.06
CA SER A 130 2.11 -11.46 -6.40
C SER A 130 2.95 -11.97 -5.24
N LEU A 131 3.86 -11.13 -4.73
CA LEU A 131 4.67 -11.50 -3.58
C LEU A 131 3.84 -11.63 -2.30
N THR A 132 2.75 -10.86 -2.21
CA THR A 132 1.92 -10.72 -1.03
C THR A 132 0.60 -11.50 -1.12
N ASP A 133 0.35 -12.23 -2.20
CA ASP A 133 -0.84 -13.08 -2.28
C ASP A 133 -0.71 -14.38 -1.45
N ASN A 134 -1.83 -15.10 -1.36
CA ASN A 134 -1.91 -16.39 -0.68
C ASN A 134 -1.34 -17.56 -1.51
N SER A 135 -0.82 -17.33 -2.72
CA SER A 135 -0.33 -18.42 -3.59
C SER A 135 0.99 -19.01 -3.12
N GLY A 136 1.76 -18.27 -2.32
CA GLY A 136 3.10 -18.69 -1.88
C GLY A 136 4.24 -18.31 -2.83
N TRP A 137 3.96 -17.57 -3.91
CA TRP A 137 4.99 -17.11 -4.85
C TRP A 137 6.12 -16.33 -4.16
N GLY A 138 5.80 -15.46 -3.19
CA GLY A 138 6.81 -14.73 -2.41
C GLY A 138 7.80 -15.63 -1.65
N GLN A 139 7.37 -16.81 -1.22
CA GLN A 139 8.15 -17.74 -0.41
C GLN A 139 9.18 -18.52 -1.22
N ILE A 140 9.00 -18.64 -2.54
CA ILE A 140 9.83 -19.49 -3.40
C ILE A 140 10.58 -18.73 -4.50
N SER A 141 10.19 -17.49 -4.80
CA SER A 141 10.66 -16.77 -5.99
C SER A 141 11.90 -15.93 -5.80
N ARG A 142 12.38 -15.75 -4.56
CA ARG A 142 13.40 -14.73 -4.24
C ARG A 142 14.68 -14.85 -5.09
N PRO A 143 15.38 -16.00 -5.17
CA PRO A 143 16.60 -16.09 -5.98
C PRO A 143 16.34 -15.89 -7.48
N LEU A 144 15.18 -16.34 -7.96
CA LEU A 144 14.74 -16.12 -9.33
C LEU A 144 14.52 -14.63 -9.62
N LEU A 145 13.91 -13.88 -8.70
CA LEU A 145 13.71 -12.45 -8.83
C LEU A 145 15.01 -11.65 -8.68
N GLU A 146 15.94 -12.09 -7.84
CA GLU A 146 17.29 -11.52 -7.73
C GLU A 146 18.03 -11.63 -9.08
N ALA A 147 17.98 -12.80 -9.75
CA ALA A 147 18.51 -12.97 -11.10
C ALA A 147 17.74 -12.13 -12.13
N ALA A 148 16.40 -12.11 -12.07
CA ALA A 148 15.56 -11.36 -13.01
C ALA A 148 15.84 -9.85 -12.98
N LYS A 149 16.08 -9.28 -11.80
CA LYS A 149 16.43 -7.86 -11.62
C LYS A 149 17.77 -7.51 -12.25
N VAL A 150 18.73 -8.43 -12.25
CA VAL A 150 20.03 -8.24 -12.91
C VAL A 150 19.91 -8.39 -14.44
N ILE A 151 19.10 -9.32 -14.91
CA ILE A 151 18.88 -9.57 -16.35
C ILE A 151 18.09 -8.43 -17.00
N ALA A 152 17.05 -7.96 -16.32
CA ALA A 152 16.11 -6.94 -16.79
C ALA A 152 15.96 -5.80 -15.76
N PRO A 153 17.02 -5.00 -15.56
CA PRO A 153 17.00 -3.91 -14.60
C PRO A 153 16.15 -2.73 -15.07
N GLY A 154 15.70 -1.89 -14.13
CA GLY A 154 15.01 -0.64 -14.39
C GLY A 154 13.51 -0.79 -14.65
N THR A 155 13.03 -0.19 -15.75
CA THR A 155 11.60 -0.11 -16.09
C THR A 155 11.07 -1.32 -16.86
N VAL A 156 11.84 -2.40 -16.97
CA VAL A 156 11.38 -3.62 -17.65
C VAL A 156 10.28 -4.27 -16.82
N GLU A 157 9.04 -4.18 -17.30
CA GLU A 157 7.88 -4.75 -16.61
C GLU A 157 7.63 -6.21 -16.95
N ARG A 158 8.26 -6.72 -18.02
CA ARG A 158 8.03 -8.06 -18.56
C ARG A 158 9.32 -8.70 -19.04
N LEU A 159 9.86 -9.59 -18.23
CA LEU A 159 10.92 -10.51 -18.57
C LEU A 159 10.28 -11.80 -19.10
N GLN A 160 10.48 -12.06 -20.38
CA GLN A 160 10.10 -13.31 -21.04
C GLN A 160 11.35 -13.90 -21.69
N VAL A 161 11.57 -15.19 -21.45
CA VAL A 161 12.76 -15.91 -21.93
C VAL A 161 12.29 -17.22 -22.55
N ARG A 162 12.80 -17.54 -23.75
CA ARG A 162 12.53 -18.82 -24.40
C ARG A 162 13.71 -19.76 -24.17
N PHE A 163 13.44 -20.86 -23.48
CA PHE A 163 14.40 -21.93 -23.25
C PHE A 163 14.22 -23.01 -24.33
N GLY A 164 15.23 -23.24 -25.15
CA GLY A 164 15.35 -24.45 -25.96
C GLY A 164 16.30 -25.46 -25.31
N ASP A 165 16.40 -26.65 -25.89
CA ASP A 165 17.22 -27.75 -25.35
C ASP A 165 18.67 -27.30 -25.08
N ASP A 166 19.32 -26.67 -26.07
CA ASP A 166 20.73 -26.21 -25.99
C ASP A 166 20.91 -24.69 -26.17
N SER A 167 19.85 -23.89 -26.02
CA SER A 167 19.97 -22.44 -26.24
C SER A 167 18.94 -21.61 -25.49
N ILE A 168 19.39 -20.50 -24.91
CA ILE A 168 18.52 -19.47 -24.37
C ILE A 168 18.34 -18.39 -25.45
N GLN A 169 17.09 -18.08 -25.78
CA GLN A 169 16.73 -17.11 -26.80
C GLN A 169 15.99 -15.93 -26.17
N VAL A 170 16.44 -14.72 -26.51
CA VAL A 170 15.91 -13.45 -25.98
C VAL A 170 15.74 -12.42 -27.10
N ARG A 171 15.00 -11.33 -26.84
CA ARG A 171 14.92 -10.20 -27.79
C ARG A 171 16.14 -9.29 -27.71
N ALA A 172 16.42 -8.59 -28.82
CA ALA A 172 17.48 -7.59 -28.90
C ALA A 172 17.38 -6.48 -27.84
N GLY A 173 16.17 -6.04 -27.50
CA GLY A 173 15.98 -5.02 -26.47
C GLY A 173 16.38 -5.50 -25.06
N LEU A 174 16.28 -6.79 -24.75
CA LEU A 174 16.77 -7.32 -23.48
C LEU A 174 18.30 -7.30 -23.42
N VAL A 175 18.97 -7.70 -24.51
CA VAL A 175 20.44 -7.65 -24.61
C VAL A 175 20.92 -6.20 -24.51
N ALA A 176 20.27 -5.27 -25.22
CA ALA A 176 20.61 -3.85 -25.14
C ALA A 176 20.45 -3.31 -23.71
N ASN A 177 19.31 -3.57 -23.07
CA ASN A 177 19.05 -3.14 -21.70
C ASN A 177 20.09 -3.68 -20.72
N PHE A 178 20.41 -4.98 -20.81
CA PHE A 178 21.46 -5.58 -20.01
C PHE A 178 22.81 -4.90 -20.26
N GLN A 179 23.21 -4.68 -21.51
CA GLN A 179 24.56 -4.22 -21.84
C GLN A 179 24.83 -2.73 -21.68
N GLY A 180 23.88 -1.91 -21.22
CA GLY A 180 24.10 -0.45 -21.20
C GLY A 180 23.54 0.27 -22.43
N GLU A 181 23.22 -0.48 -23.47
CA GLU A 181 22.97 0.03 -24.81
C GLU A 181 21.52 0.51 -25.00
N ARG A 182 21.38 1.52 -25.85
CA ARG A 182 20.08 1.92 -26.38
C ARG A 182 19.80 1.10 -27.63
N LEU A 183 18.64 0.46 -27.69
CA LEU A 183 18.17 -0.16 -28.93
C LEU A 183 18.00 0.95 -29.98
N PRO A 184 18.54 0.84 -31.20
CA PRO A 184 18.56 1.95 -32.14
C PRO A 184 17.16 2.18 -32.74
N THR A 185 16.83 3.44 -32.95
CA THR A 185 15.47 3.89 -33.26
C THR A 185 15.29 4.31 -34.73
N SER A 186 16.41 4.55 -35.42
CA SER A 186 16.49 4.80 -36.86
C SER A 186 17.56 3.95 -37.54
N LEU A 187 17.45 3.84 -38.87
CA LEU A 187 18.52 3.35 -39.75
C LEU A 187 19.85 4.08 -39.52
N ALA A 188 19.82 5.40 -39.30
CA ALA A 188 21.02 6.21 -39.10
C ALA A 188 21.70 5.92 -37.74
N GLU A 189 20.91 5.82 -36.67
CA GLU A 189 21.38 5.43 -35.36
C GLU A 189 21.92 4.00 -35.37
N ALA A 190 21.19 3.06 -35.98
CA ALA A 190 21.62 1.67 -36.04
C ALA A 190 22.93 1.51 -36.82
N ARG A 191 23.09 2.19 -37.97
CA ARG A 191 24.37 2.20 -38.72
C ARG A 191 25.51 2.83 -37.91
N THR A 192 25.20 3.81 -37.08
CA THR A 192 26.20 4.46 -36.21
C THR A 192 26.60 3.53 -35.07
N GLN A 193 25.63 2.89 -34.42
CA GLN A 193 25.86 1.93 -33.35
C GLN A 193 26.59 0.68 -33.87
N ILE A 194 26.16 0.10 -34.99
CA ILE A 194 26.81 -1.05 -35.61
C ILE A 194 28.28 -0.72 -35.90
N ARG A 195 28.57 0.39 -36.59
CA ARG A 195 29.96 0.79 -36.87
C ARG A 195 30.78 1.01 -35.61
N ARG A 196 30.20 1.62 -34.57
CA ARG A 196 30.86 1.86 -33.28
C ARG A 196 31.22 0.54 -32.59
N LEU A 197 30.26 -0.36 -32.49
CA LEU A 197 30.43 -1.65 -31.81
C LEU A 197 31.32 -2.62 -32.60
N GLU A 198 31.24 -2.62 -33.93
CA GLU A 198 32.14 -3.38 -34.81
C GLU A 198 33.59 -2.89 -34.68
N HIS A 199 33.81 -1.56 -34.60
CA HIS A 199 35.12 -0.98 -34.42
C HIS A 199 35.71 -1.31 -33.03
N ASN A 200 34.87 -1.27 -31.99
CA ASN A 200 35.30 -1.53 -30.61
C ASN A 200 35.46 -3.03 -30.31
N HIS A 201 34.93 -3.92 -31.15
CA HIS A 201 34.85 -5.36 -30.91
C HIS A 201 34.24 -5.76 -29.54
N ALA A 202 33.46 -4.85 -28.94
CA ALA A 202 32.90 -4.94 -27.59
C ALA A 202 31.65 -4.07 -27.46
N PHE A 203 30.80 -4.38 -26.46
CA PHE A 203 29.80 -3.43 -25.97
C PHE A 203 30.48 -2.27 -25.23
N ASP A 204 29.83 -1.10 -25.19
CA ASP A 204 30.37 0.03 -24.44
C ASP A 204 30.35 -0.28 -22.93
N PRO A 205 31.37 0.14 -22.16
CA PRO A 205 31.40 -0.07 -20.72
C PRO A 205 30.24 0.67 -20.05
N ILE A 206 29.54 -0.02 -19.14
CA ILE A 206 28.46 0.60 -18.35
C ILE A 206 29.06 1.69 -17.45
N PRO A 207 28.50 2.91 -17.45
CA PRO A 207 28.98 3.99 -16.59
C PRO A 207 28.97 3.60 -15.10
N PRO A 208 30.01 3.96 -14.31
CA PRO A 208 30.07 3.64 -12.89
C PRO A 208 28.93 4.23 -12.05
N ASP A 209 28.29 5.29 -12.53
CA ASP A 209 27.17 6.02 -11.92
C ASP A 209 25.79 5.53 -12.39
N ASP A 210 25.72 4.45 -13.17
CA ASP A 210 24.46 3.86 -13.60
C ASP A 210 23.70 3.23 -12.41
N LEU A 211 22.75 4.00 -11.86
CA LEU A 211 21.90 3.60 -10.74
C LEU A 211 20.97 2.41 -11.08
N VAL A 212 20.73 2.16 -12.36
CA VAL A 212 19.87 1.06 -12.82
C VAL A 212 20.67 -0.24 -12.96
N ARG A 213 21.96 -0.14 -13.30
CA ARG A 213 22.85 -1.27 -13.59
C ARG A 213 24.12 -1.23 -12.74
N PRO A 214 24.01 -1.29 -11.41
CA PRO A 214 25.16 -1.12 -10.54
C PRO A 214 26.15 -2.29 -10.70
N ALA A 215 27.42 -1.96 -10.95
CA ALA A 215 28.46 -2.94 -11.30
C ALA A 215 28.70 -4.00 -10.22
N ASN A 216 28.53 -3.63 -8.94
CA ASN A 216 28.69 -4.53 -7.80
C ASN A 216 27.66 -5.69 -7.83
N GLN A 217 26.43 -5.45 -8.28
CA GLN A 217 25.36 -6.46 -8.35
C GLN A 217 25.48 -7.41 -9.55
N ARG A 218 26.33 -7.06 -10.53
CA ARG A 218 26.45 -7.78 -11.82
C ARG A 218 27.81 -8.47 -12.00
N SER A 219 28.68 -8.35 -10.99
CA SER A 219 30.00 -8.94 -10.96
C SER A 219 29.95 -10.47 -10.88
N THR A 220 31.04 -11.13 -11.30
CA THR A 220 31.21 -12.59 -11.09
C THR A 220 31.09 -12.96 -9.60
N GLN A 221 31.57 -12.09 -8.70
CA GLN A 221 31.43 -12.29 -7.26
C GLN A 221 29.97 -12.24 -6.80
N ALA A 222 29.15 -11.34 -7.35
CA ALA A 222 27.72 -11.29 -7.06
C ALA A 222 26.97 -12.53 -7.58
N LEU A 223 27.34 -13.01 -8.77
CA LEU A 223 26.79 -14.23 -9.33
C LEU A 223 27.11 -15.46 -8.45
N GLU A 224 28.36 -15.62 -8.03
CA GLU A 224 28.76 -16.72 -7.13
C GLU A 224 28.09 -16.61 -5.75
N LYS A 225 27.95 -15.39 -5.22
CA LYS A 225 27.20 -15.15 -3.98
C LYS A 225 25.74 -15.57 -4.11
N LEU A 226 25.10 -15.29 -5.26
CA LEU A 226 23.73 -15.73 -5.52
C LEU A 226 23.64 -17.26 -5.63
N LYS A 227 24.56 -17.91 -6.34
CA LYS A 227 24.59 -19.38 -6.42
C LYS A 227 24.69 -20.03 -5.03
N LEU A 228 25.52 -19.49 -4.15
CA LEU A 228 25.66 -19.99 -2.78
C LEU A 228 24.40 -19.72 -1.93
N SER A 229 23.75 -18.57 -2.10
CA SER A 229 22.53 -18.23 -1.35
C SER A 229 21.33 -19.07 -1.78
N VAL A 230 21.26 -19.46 -3.06
CA VAL A 230 20.22 -20.34 -3.64
C VAL A 230 20.10 -21.66 -2.88
N GLU A 231 21.20 -22.36 -2.66
CA GLU A 231 21.19 -23.68 -2.00
C GLU A 231 20.64 -23.58 -0.57
N THR A 232 21.07 -22.55 0.17
CA THR A 232 20.59 -22.29 1.53
C THR A 232 19.11 -21.91 1.52
N PHE A 233 18.68 -21.08 0.57
CA PHE A 233 17.30 -20.60 0.45
C PHE A 233 16.32 -21.75 0.20
N TYR A 234 16.56 -22.60 -0.81
CA TYR A 234 15.61 -23.67 -1.14
C TYR A 234 15.60 -24.83 -0.15
N THR A 235 16.57 -24.90 0.75
CA THR A 235 16.50 -25.81 1.91
C THR A 235 15.37 -25.40 2.88
N GLN A 236 15.08 -24.10 2.97
CA GLN A 236 14.11 -23.54 3.92
C GLN A 236 12.80 -23.07 3.28
N ALA A 237 12.82 -22.68 2.00
CA ALA A 237 11.63 -22.18 1.29
C ALA A 237 10.41 -23.12 1.38
N PRO A 238 10.54 -24.46 1.28
CA PRO A 238 9.41 -25.37 1.46
C PRO A 238 8.80 -25.32 2.86
N GLN A 239 9.60 -25.07 3.91
CA GLN A 239 9.10 -24.97 5.29
C GLN A 239 8.28 -23.70 5.47
N ALA A 240 8.78 -22.57 4.97
CA ALA A 240 8.06 -21.30 4.98
C ALA A 240 6.75 -21.37 4.17
N LEU A 241 6.79 -22.00 3.00
CA LEU A 241 5.61 -22.21 2.15
C LEU A 241 4.57 -23.11 2.83
N ALA A 242 5.00 -24.24 3.40
CA ALA A 242 4.12 -25.16 4.10
C ALA A 242 3.46 -24.51 5.32
N TYR A 243 4.21 -23.72 6.10
CA TYR A 243 3.64 -22.96 7.22
C TYR A 243 2.67 -21.89 6.74
N LYS A 244 2.96 -21.18 5.64
CA LYS A 244 2.05 -20.20 5.05
C LYS A 244 0.73 -20.83 4.63
N HIS A 245 0.76 -21.94 3.88
CA HIS A 245 -0.46 -22.64 3.50
C HIS A 245 -1.26 -23.09 4.72
N LEU A 246 -0.60 -23.69 5.70
CA LEU A 246 -1.23 -24.11 6.96
C LEU A 246 -1.90 -22.93 7.68
N ALA A 247 -1.19 -21.83 7.86
CA ALA A 247 -1.69 -20.63 8.52
C ALA A 247 -2.87 -20.00 7.78
N VAL A 248 -2.75 -19.84 6.45
CA VAL A 248 -3.81 -19.28 5.60
C VAL A 248 -5.03 -20.19 5.59
N GLU A 249 -4.85 -21.51 5.50
CA GLU A 249 -5.95 -22.47 5.53
C GLU A 249 -6.72 -22.42 6.86
N VAL A 250 -6.02 -22.43 8.00
CA VAL A 250 -6.66 -22.26 9.31
C VAL A 250 -7.42 -20.94 9.39
N ALA A 251 -6.86 -19.88 8.83
CA ALA A 251 -7.45 -18.54 8.86
C ALA A 251 -8.69 -18.42 7.96
N GLU A 252 -8.65 -18.97 6.74
CA GLU A 252 -9.76 -18.96 5.77
C GLU A 252 -10.92 -19.89 6.18
N THR A 253 -10.61 -20.98 6.90
CA THR A 253 -11.62 -21.96 7.37
C THR A 253 -12.21 -21.64 8.74
N LEU A 254 -11.64 -20.66 9.46
CA LEU A 254 -12.14 -20.24 10.76
C LEU A 254 -13.60 -19.74 10.63
N PRO A 255 -14.54 -20.25 11.45
CA PRO A 255 -15.95 -19.85 11.34
C PRO A 255 -16.15 -18.34 11.53
N ASN A 256 -16.85 -17.70 10.58
CA ASN A 256 -17.19 -16.29 10.62
C ASN A 256 -18.71 -16.10 10.74
N VAL A 257 -19.15 -15.70 11.94
CA VAL A 257 -20.58 -15.54 12.29
C VAL A 257 -21.30 -14.60 11.31
N ARG A 258 -20.71 -13.44 11.02
CA ARG A 258 -21.35 -12.42 10.15
C ARG A 258 -21.45 -12.90 8.71
N ALA A 259 -20.42 -13.57 8.20
CA ALA A 259 -20.46 -14.17 6.85
C ALA A 259 -21.52 -15.27 6.76
N GLN A 260 -21.68 -16.08 7.80
CA GLN A 260 -22.75 -17.07 7.87
C GLN A 260 -24.13 -16.43 7.99
N ALA A 261 -24.26 -15.34 8.75
CA ALA A 261 -25.50 -14.56 8.82
C ALA A 261 -25.86 -13.92 7.47
N LYS A 262 -24.86 -13.52 6.68
CA LYS A 262 -25.07 -13.04 5.31
C LYS A 262 -25.66 -14.14 4.42
N GLN A 263 -25.04 -15.33 4.41
CA GLN A 263 -25.56 -16.48 3.67
C GLN A 263 -26.98 -16.86 4.11
N TRP A 264 -27.26 -16.79 5.41
CA TRP A 264 -28.59 -17.00 5.96
C TRP A 264 -29.58 -15.94 5.46
N ALA A 265 -29.23 -14.65 5.52
CA ALA A 265 -30.06 -13.56 5.02
C ALA A 265 -30.39 -13.71 3.53
N GLU A 266 -29.38 -13.97 2.69
CA GLU A 266 -29.55 -14.17 1.26
C GLU A 266 -30.45 -15.37 0.96
N SER A 267 -30.32 -16.46 1.72
CA SER A 267 -31.19 -17.64 1.62
C SER A 267 -32.64 -17.33 1.99
N VAL A 268 -32.87 -16.56 3.06
CA VAL A 268 -34.22 -16.14 3.47
C VAL A 268 -34.85 -15.23 2.42
N ILE A 269 -34.10 -14.25 1.88
CA ILE A 269 -34.60 -13.37 0.81
C ILE A 269 -34.92 -14.18 -0.45
N PHE A 270 -34.02 -15.07 -0.86
CA PHE A 270 -34.25 -15.93 -2.03
C PHE A 270 -35.50 -16.78 -1.86
N LYS A 271 -35.71 -17.36 -0.68
CA LYS A 271 -36.91 -18.16 -0.37
C LYS A 271 -38.20 -17.35 -0.43
N LEU A 272 -38.17 -16.09 0.01
CA LEU A 272 -39.35 -15.22 0.06
C LEU A 272 -39.64 -14.54 -1.28
N THR A 273 -38.63 -14.27 -2.10
CA THR A 273 -38.75 -13.39 -3.27
C THR A 273 -38.33 -14.04 -4.59
N GLY A 274 -37.62 -15.17 -4.57
CA GLY A 274 -36.99 -15.80 -5.72
C GLY A 274 -35.79 -15.02 -6.29
N LYS A 275 -35.34 -13.94 -5.64
CA LYS A 275 -34.25 -13.08 -6.12
C LYS A 275 -32.95 -13.35 -5.36
N HIS A 276 -31.85 -13.39 -6.10
CA HIS A 276 -30.50 -13.30 -5.51
C HIS A 276 -30.15 -11.83 -5.30
N VAL A 277 -29.80 -11.47 -4.08
CA VAL A 277 -29.40 -10.11 -3.68
C VAL A 277 -28.15 -10.19 -2.82
N ASP A 278 -27.35 -9.14 -2.80
CA ASP A 278 -26.31 -8.98 -1.79
C ASP A 278 -26.93 -8.43 -0.51
N ALA A 279 -27.04 -9.24 0.54
CA ALA A 279 -27.68 -8.84 1.79
C ALA A 279 -26.98 -7.66 2.50
N ASP A 280 -25.70 -7.39 2.22
CA ASP A 280 -24.99 -6.23 2.78
C ASP A 280 -25.46 -4.89 2.21
N THR A 281 -26.20 -4.92 1.11
CA THR A 281 -26.77 -3.72 0.46
C THR A 281 -28.17 -3.38 0.95
N LEU A 282 -28.77 -4.26 1.76
CA LEU A 282 -30.11 -4.08 2.30
C LEU A 282 -30.06 -3.68 3.77
N TYR A 283 -30.88 -2.71 4.14
CA TYR A 283 -31.03 -2.21 5.49
C TYR A 283 -32.40 -2.56 6.05
N LEU A 284 -32.45 -3.05 7.28
CA LEU A 284 -33.65 -3.03 8.10
C LEU A 284 -33.64 -1.74 8.91
N ASN A 285 -34.47 -0.78 8.50
CA ASN A 285 -34.62 0.52 9.15
C ASN A 285 -35.87 0.48 10.04
N ARG A 286 -35.74 0.97 11.27
CA ARG A 286 -36.83 1.13 12.25
C ARG A 286 -37.06 2.60 12.57
N PHE A 287 -38.31 2.97 12.82
CA PHE A 287 -38.80 4.34 13.01
C PHE A 287 -39.79 4.38 14.18
N ASN A 288 -40.10 5.58 14.70
CA ASN A 288 -41.15 5.75 15.71
C ASN A 288 -42.48 6.20 15.09
N GLY A 289 -42.44 6.90 13.96
CA GLY A 289 -43.61 7.37 13.23
C GLY A 289 -43.76 6.68 11.88
N SER A 290 -44.99 6.62 11.37
CA SER A 290 -45.30 6.06 10.05
C SER A 290 -46.46 6.80 9.39
N GLN A 291 -46.44 6.80 8.06
CA GLN A 291 -47.42 7.47 7.21
C GLN A 291 -47.95 6.46 6.20
N SER A 292 -49.26 6.46 5.92
CA SER A 292 -49.85 5.52 4.97
C SER A 292 -49.36 5.81 3.55
N ALA A 293 -48.88 4.80 2.83
CA ALA A 293 -48.34 4.95 1.49
C ALA A 293 -48.47 3.67 0.64
N PRO A 294 -48.40 3.74 -0.71
CA PRO A 294 -48.47 2.58 -1.59
C PRO A 294 -47.12 1.82 -1.64
N THR A 295 -46.66 1.34 -0.49
CA THR A 295 -45.42 0.57 -0.31
C THR A 295 -45.73 -0.91 -0.04
N ALA A 296 -44.70 -1.76 -0.01
CA ALA A 296 -44.87 -3.19 0.27
C ALA A 296 -45.37 -3.45 1.71
N THR A 297 -45.10 -2.54 2.64
CA THR A 297 -45.60 -2.59 4.03
C THR A 297 -46.91 -1.82 4.22
N GLY A 298 -47.27 -0.94 3.28
CA GLY A 298 -48.38 0.03 3.42
C GLY A 298 -47.98 1.33 4.13
N TRP A 299 -46.72 1.48 4.51
CA TRP A 299 -46.18 2.61 5.27
C TRP A 299 -44.96 3.24 4.59
N GLU A 300 -44.79 4.55 4.74
CA GLU A 300 -43.58 5.31 4.46
C GLU A 300 -43.16 6.14 5.68
N HIS A 301 -41.90 6.56 5.70
CA HIS A 301 -41.31 7.32 6.79
C HIS A 301 -40.61 8.56 6.22
N MET A 302 -41.28 9.71 6.38
CA MET A 302 -40.81 11.02 5.92
C MET A 302 -40.35 11.86 7.10
N ASP A 303 -39.33 12.70 6.88
CA ASP A 303 -38.81 13.66 7.86
C ASP A 303 -38.31 13.06 9.20
N GLU A 304 -38.15 11.74 9.28
CA GLU A 304 -37.61 11.00 10.42
C GLU A 304 -36.42 10.12 9.97
N GLU A 305 -35.31 10.18 10.70
CA GLU A 305 -34.20 9.24 10.53
C GLU A 305 -34.49 7.95 11.29
N PRO A 306 -34.07 6.79 10.77
CA PRO A 306 -34.30 5.54 11.46
C PRO A 306 -33.61 5.53 12.84
N THR A 307 -34.36 5.14 13.87
CA THR A 307 -33.84 4.95 15.24
C THR A 307 -32.85 3.80 15.30
N VAL A 308 -33.03 2.81 14.44
CA VAL A 308 -32.11 1.69 14.22
C VAL A 308 -32.03 1.44 12.72
N SER A 309 -30.82 1.45 12.17
CA SER A 309 -30.56 1.08 10.78
C SER A 309 -29.44 0.04 10.76
N LEU A 310 -29.78 -1.20 10.46
CA LEU A 310 -28.83 -2.32 10.42
C LEU A 310 -28.83 -2.95 9.03
N ARG A 311 -27.65 -3.37 8.57
CA ARG A 311 -27.60 -4.23 7.40
C ARG A 311 -28.32 -5.54 7.69
N LEU A 312 -28.92 -6.13 6.68
CA LEU A 312 -29.77 -7.30 6.85
C LEU A 312 -29.11 -8.47 7.62
N PRO A 313 -27.83 -8.84 7.39
CA PRO A 313 -27.18 -9.88 8.18
C PRO A 313 -27.10 -9.55 9.68
N ASP A 314 -26.83 -8.28 10.00
CA ASP A 314 -26.73 -7.80 11.39
C ASP A 314 -28.11 -7.72 12.06
N ALA A 315 -29.13 -7.33 11.29
CA ALA A 315 -30.51 -7.30 11.75
C ALA A 315 -31.00 -8.70 12.12
N LEU A 316 -30.62 -9.74 11.37
CA LEU A 316 -30.96 -11.12 11.71
C LEU A 316 -30.20 -11.61 12.96
N LEU A 317 -28.93 -11.25 13.13
CA LEU A 317 -28.17 -11.55 14.34
C LEU A 317 -28.70 -10.81 15.58
N LYS A 318 -29.33 -9.64 15.40
CA LYS A 318 -30.00 -8.89 16.48
C LYS A 318 -31.19 -9.63 17.08
N ASN A 319 -31.79 -10.56 16.34
CA ASN A 319 -33.12 -11.15 16.58
C ASN A 319 -34.24 -10.09 16.66
N PHE A 320 -35.50 -10.57 16.63
CA PHE A 320 -36.70 -9.75 16.74
C PHE A 320 -37.27 -9.83 18.17
N SER A 321 -37.78 -8.71 18.69
CA SER A 321 -38.33 -8.57 20.04
C SER A 321 -39.75 -9.15 20.13
N GLU A 322 -40.25 -9.39 21.36
CA GLU A 322 -41.66 -9.81 21.57
C GLU A 322 -42.67 -8.83 20.97
N ASN A 323 -42.36 -7.52 21.00
CA ASN A 323 -43.22 -6.48 20.42
C ASN A 323 -43.31 -6.59 18.89
N ASP A 324 -42.27 -7.10 18.23
CA ASP A 324 -42.25 -7.26 16.78
C ASP A 324 -43.22 -8.37 16.30
N TRP A 325 -43.60 -9.28 17.19
CA TRP A 325 -44.56 -10.37 16.91
C TRP A 325 -46.01 -9.92 16.93
N VAL A 326 -46.29 -8.70 17.40
CA VAL A 326 -47.64 -8.14 17.36
C VAL A 326 -48.01 -7.88 15.89
N PRO A 327 -49.08 -8.49 15.36
CA PRO A 327 -49.44 -8.37 13.95
C PRO A 327 -49.56 -6.91 13.50
N GLY A 328 -48.85 -6.55 12.45
CA GLY A 328 -48.83 -5.20 11.87
C GLY A 328 -47.89 -4.21 12.56
N ASN A 329 -47.41 -4.48 13.78
CA ASN A 329 -46.56 -3.54 14.51
C ASN A 329 -45.20 -3.35 13.81
N LEU A 330 -44.49 -4.46 13.58
CA LEU A 330 -43.19 -4.43 12.92
C LEU A 330 -43.24 -3.82 11.50
N ASP A 331 -44.28 -4.13 10.71
CA ASP A 331 -44.40 -3.60 9.35
C ASP A 331 -44.79 -2.11 9.33
N SER A 332 -45.36 -1.59 10.42
CA SER A 332 -45.66 -0.16 10.58
C SER A 332 -44.47 0.64 11.12
N GLU A 333 -43.59 0.02 11.88
CA GLU A 333 -42.45 0.67 12.53
C GLU A 333 -41.13 0.39 11.79
N ALA A 334 -41.13 -0.47 10.77
CA ALA A 334 -39.93 -0.85 10.05
C ALA A 334 -40.17 -1.15 8.56
N GLY A 335 -39.09 -1.07 7.79
CA GLY A 335 -39.07 -1.48 6.39
C GLY A 335 -37.68 -1.95 5.96
N LEU A 336 -37.64 -2.69 4.84
CA LEU A 336 -36.40 -3.04 4.16
C LEU A 336 -36.10 -2.00 3.08
N TYR A 337 -34.88 -1.47 3.06
CA TYR A 337 -34.48 -0.39 2.14
C TYR A 337 -33.10 -0.66 1.54
N ILE A 338 -32.81 -0.04 0.39
CA ILE A 338 -31.46 -0.02 -0.20
C ILE A 338 -30.60 1.14 0.35
N ASP A 339 -31.24 2.09 1.04
CA ASP A 339 -30.59 3.24 1.67
C ASP A 339 -30.57 3.10 3.20
N GLY A 340 -29.43 3.44 3.81
CA GLY A 340 -29.26 3.60 5.26
C GLY A 340 -29.64 5.02 5.74
N PRO A 341 -29.08 5.51 6.86
CA PRO A 341 -29.37 6.84 7.42
C PRO A 341 -28.97 7.99 6.48
N GLY A 342 -29.63 9.14 6.61
CA GLY A 342 -29.33 10.39 5.93
C GLY A 342 -30.30 10.76 4.79
N LYS A 343 -31.40 10.01 4.62
CA LYS A 343 -32.38 10.25 3.55
C LYS A 343 -33.64 10.97 4.01
N SER A 344 -33.84 11.13 5.32
CA SER A 344 -35.07 11.70 5.90
C SER A 344 -35.47 13.06 5.31
N LYS A 345 -34.51 13.97 5.12
CA LYS A 345 -34.72 15.36 4.68
C LYS A 345 -34.74 15.56 3.15
N THR A 346 -34.43 14.53 2.37
CA THR A 346 -34.33 14.65 0.91
C THR A 346 -35.50 13.98 0.23
N VAL A 347 -35.55 12.65 0.29
CA VAL A 347 -36.57 11.82 -0.36
C VAL A 347 -37.36 10.96 0.62
N GLY A 348 -36.89 10.82 1.87
CA GLY A 348 -37.47 9.96 2.89
C GLY A 348 -37.27 8.47 2.61
N TYR A 349 -38.05 7.62 3.29
CA TYR A 349 -38.01 6.17 3.17
C TYR A 349 -39.37 5.65 2.72
N GLY A 350 -39.48 5.23 1.47
CA GLY A 350 -40.75 4.87 0.85
C GLY A 350 -40.58 4.05 -0.44
N ALA A 351 -41.56 4.13 -1.35
CA ALA A 351 -41.62 3.24 -2.52
C ALA A 351 -40.39 3.31 -3.45
N HIS A 352 -39.67 4.43 -3.45
CA HIS A 352 -38.54 4.70 -4.33
C HIS A 352 -37.23 4.03 -3.88
N ASN A 353 -37.07 3.73 -2.60
CA ASN A 353 -35.88 3.08 -2.02
C ASN A 353 -36.19 1.84 -1.17
N GLN A 354 -37.46 1.39 -1.14
CA GLN A 354 -37.82 0.13 -0.50
C GLN A 354 -37.26 -1.07 -1.26
N PHE A 355 -36.90 -2.11 -0.51
CA PHE A 355 -36.88 -3.47 -1.01
C PHE A 355 -38.27 -4.08 -0.73
N PRO A 356 -39.01 -4.53 -1.76
CA PRO A 356 -40.43 -4.85 -1.64
C PRO A 356 -40.67 -6.21 -0.93
N LEU A 357 -40.41 -6.24 0.37
CA LEU A 357 -40.62 -7.36 1.27
C LEU A 357 -40.99 -6.82 2.65
N ALA A 358 -42.04 -7.36 3.25
CA ALA A 358 -42.45 -6.99 4.59
C ALA A 358 -41.47 -7.55 5.65
N PRO A 359 -41.01 -6.73 6.61
CA PRO A 359 -40.19 -7.20 7.73
C PRO A 359 -40.81 -8.35 8.54
N SER A 360 -42.14 -8.41 8.69
CA SER A 360 -42.82 -9.52 9.36
C SER A 360 -42.65 -10.85 8.63
N ALA A 361 -42.70 -10.85 7.29
CA ALA A 361 -42.47 -12.04 6.48
C ALA A 361 -41.01 -12.54 6.59
N LEU A 362 -40.06 -11.59 6.64
CA LEU A 362 -38.66 -11.86 6.93
C LEU A 362 -38.50 -12.52 8.31
N MET A 363 -39.06 -11.91 9.36
CA MET A 363 -39.03 -12.42 10.74
C MET A 363 -39.62 -13.83 10.86
N HIS A 364 -40.82 -14.06 10.32
CA HIS A 364 -41.47 -15.38 10.39
C HIS A 364 -40.70 -16.48 9.66
N THR A 365 -39.97 -16.13 8.61
CA THR A 365 -39.16 -17.09 7.84
C THR A 365 -37.82 -17.34 8.51
N SER A 366 -37.17 -16.30 9.02
CA SER A 366 -35.90 -16.41 9.74
C SER A 366 -36.05 -17.26 11.01
N TRP A 367 -37.17 -17.14 11.73
CA TRP A 367 -37.47 -17.93 12.93
C TRP A 367 -37.44 -19.45 12.72
N LYS A 368 -37.66 -19.92 11.49
CA LYS A 368 -37.61 -21.36 11.15
C LYS A 368 -36.18 -21.89 11.01
N THR A 369 -35.17 -21.04 11.12
CA THR A 369 -33.76 -21.40 10.98
C THR A 369 -33.11 -21.48 12.36
N ASP A 370 -32.54 -22.63 12.69
CA ASP A 370 -31.70 -22.78 13.88
C ASP A 370 -30.25 -22.37 13.54
N PHE A 371 -30.01 -21.07 13.56
CA PHE A 371 -28.70 -20.49 13.22
C PHE A 371 -27.62 -20.85 14.26
N GLN A 372 -28.00 -21.07 15.53
CA GLN A 372 -27.09 -21.52 16.58
C GLN A 372 -26.53 -22.90 16.25
N SER A 373 -27.39 -23.88 15.92
CA SER A 373 -26.93 -25.21 15.51
C SER A 373 -26.04 -25.19 14.26
N VAL A 374 -26.33 -24.33 13.29
CA VAL A 374 -25.47 -24.16 12.10
C VAL A 374 -24.07 -23.68 12.50
N MET A 375 -23.99 -22.72 13.42
CA MET A 375 -22.72 -22.18 13.89
C MET A 375 -21.96 -23.17 14.77
N THR A 376 -22.64 -23.87 15.67
CA THR A 376 -22.07 -24.94 16.51
C THR A 376 -21.45 -26.03 15.63
N GLN A 377 -22.17 -26.49 14.60
CA GLN A 377 -21.64 -27.49 13.67
C GLN A 377 -20.38 -27.01 12.96
N LYS A 378 -20.36 -25.75 12.48
CA LYS A 378 -19.16 -25.18 11.82
C LYS A 378 -17.97 -25.04 12.76
N ILE A 379 -18.22 -24.67 14.01
CA ILE A 379 -17.20 -24.62 15.07
C ILE A 379 -16.64 -26.02 15.33
N ASP A 380 -17.50 -27.02 15.45
CA ASP A 380 -17.09 -28.40 15.68
C ASP A 380 -16.32 -28.97 14.48
N ASP A 381 -16.80 -28.77 13.26
CA ASP A 381 -16.13 -29.20 12.02
C ASP A 381 -14.74 -28.58 11.88
N PHE A 382 -14.62 -27.27 12.16
CA PHE A 382 -13.34 -26.58 12.17
C PHE A 382 -12.37 -27.22 13.18
N TRP A 383 -12.78 -27.41 14.43
CA TRP A 383 -11.88 -27.96 15.44
C TRP A 383 -11.54 -29.43 15.18
N ASN A 384 -12.48 -30.22 14.64
CA ASN A 384 -12.24 -31.61 14.29
C ASN A 384 -11.22 -31.75 13.16
N THR A 385 -11.18 -30.77 12.25
CA THR A 385 -10.30 -30.80 11.06
C THR A 385 -8.98 -30.08 11.31
N HIS A 386 -9.00 -28.89 11.89
CA HIS A 386 -7.88 -27.95 11.94
C HIS A 386 -7.26 -27.75 13.33
N SER A 387 -7.66 -28.48 14.37
CA SER A 387 -7.13 -28.27 15.73
C SER A 387 -5.60 -28.38 15.81
N LYS A 388 -4.97 -29.34 15.12
CA LYS A 388 -3.50 -29.50 15.11
C LYS A 388 -2.81 -28.39 14.33
N ASP A 389 -3.39 -27.95 13.23
CA ASP A 389 -2.84 -26.87 12.42
C ASP A 389 -2.99 -25.53 13.15
N TYR A 390 -4.11 -25.30 13.85
CA TYR A 390 -4.28 -24.17 14.76
C TYR A 390 -3.21 -24.16 15.85
N GLN A 391 -2.97 -25.29 16.53
CA GLN A 391 -1.91 -25.44 17.52
C GLN A 391 -0.53 -25.09 16.94
N THR A 392 -0.26 -25.54 15.72
CA THR A 392 1.00 -25.27 15.01
C THR A 392 1.16 -23.78 14.72
N ALA A 393 0.08 -23.11 14.31
CA ALA A 393 0.06 -21.68 14.00
C ALA A 393 0.32 -20.82 15.25
N ILE A 394 -0.37 -21.07 16.39
CA ILE A 394 -0.12 -20.32 17.63
C ILE A 394 1.28 -20.56 18.19
N LYS A 395 1.82 -21.78 18.03
CA LYS A 395 3.19 -22.13 18.47
C LYS A 395 4.25 -21.41 17.64
N GLY A 396 4.02 -21.28 16.33
CA GLY A 396 4.88 -20.50 15.44
C GLY A 396 4.82 -19.00 15.74
N GLU A 397 3.62 -18.46 15.99
CA GLU A 397 3.43 -17.05 16.39
C GLU A 397 4.16 -16.74 17.71
N PHE A 398 4.03 -17.60 18.72
CA PHE A 398 4.76 -17.45 19.98
C PHE A 398 6.29 -17.41 19.78
N ALA A 399 6.84 -18.36 19.01
CA ALA A 399 8.27 -18.41 18.73
C ALA A 399 8.73 -17.18 17.93
N TYR A 400 7.89 -16.69 17.02
CA TYR A 400 8.14 -15.48 16.26
C TYR A 400 8.23 -14.26 17.17
N GLN A 401 7.23 -14.06 18.03
CA GLN A 401 7.19 -12.92 18.94
C GLN A 401 8.39 -12.93 19.91
N ALA A 402 8.76 -14.10 20.42
CA ALA A 402 9.92 -14.24 21.31
C ALA A 402 11.23 -13.84 20.60
N ARG A 403 11.41 -14.30 19.34
CA ARG A 403 12.58 -13.93 18.52
C ARG A 403 12.55 -12.47 18.06
N LYS A 404 11.40 -11.94 17.66
CA LYS A 404 11.19 -10.53 17.25
C LYS A 404 11.58 -9.63 18.42
N GLN A 405 10.98 -9.85 19.58
CA GLN A 405 11.20 -9.01 20.77
C GLN A 405 12.64 -9.08 21.27
N LEU A 406 13.29 -10.27 21.26
CA LEU A 406 14.71 -10.39 21.60
C LEU A 406 15.60 -9.59 20.63
N LYS A 407 15.36 -9.71 19.32
CA LYS A 407 16.13 -8.97 18.29
C LYS A 407 15.93 -7.46 18.42
N THR A 408 14.69 -7.01 18.63
CA THR A 408 14.36 -5.60 18.85
C THR A 408 15.03 -5.07 20.11
N ALA A 409 14.99 -5.81 21.23
CA ALA A 409 15.67 -5.43 22.46
C ALA A 409 17.19 -5.34 22.28
N ALA A 410 17.80 -6.31 21.59
CA ALA A 410 19.24 -6.34 21.33
C ALA A 410 19.73 -5.24 20.37
N ALA A 411 18.86 -4.75 19.47
CA ALA A 411 19.17 -3.68 18.54
C ALA A 411 19.07 -2.27 19.16
N ARG A 412 18.36 -2.12 20.30
CA ARG A 412 18.18 -0.83 20.97
C ARG A 412 19.46 -0.38 21.69
N PRO A 413 19.84 0.92 21.61
CA PRO A 413 20.94 1.48 22.37
C PRO A 413 20.75 1.35 23.89
N PRO A 414 21.82 1.26 24.71
CA PRO A 414 21.72 1.14 26.16
C PRO A 414 20.91 2.25 26.84
N ALA A 415 20.96 3.49 26.33
CA ALA A 415 20.20 4.62 26.85
C ALA A 415 18.68 4.43 26.69
N GLU A 416 18.23 3.97 25.52
CA GLU A 416 16.81 3.65 25.28
C GLU A 416 16.36 2.42 26.06
N GLN A 417 17.24 1.45 26.30
CA GLN A 417 16.93 0.30 27.17
C GLN A 417 16.67 0.74 28.62
N ALA A 418 17.40 1.73 29.12
CA ALA A 418 17.22 2.25 30.48
C ALA A 418 15.89 3.01 30.67
N LEU A 419 15.36 3.62 29.62
CA LEU A 419 14.08 4.35 29.64
C LEU A 419 12.85 3.44 29.54
N GLN A 420 13.01 2.18 29.15
CA GLN A 420 11.89 1.25 29.09
C GLN A 420 11.36 0.94 30.48
N ALA A 421 10.04 0.82 30.59
CA ALA A 421 9.38 0.28 31.75
C ALA A 421 9.98 -1.09 32.10
N PRO A 422 10.20 -1.43 33.39
CA PRO A 422 10.83 -2.68 33.81
C PRO A 422 10.26 -3.92 33.12
N GLU A 423 8.95 -3.92 32.88
CA GLU A 423 8.17 -4.97 32.24
C GLU A 423 8.47 -5.18 30.75
N HIS A 424 8.97 -4.16 30.05
CA HIS A 424 9.27 -4.22 28.61
C HIS A 424 10.71 -4.67 28.32
N ARG A 425 11.56 -4.79 29.35
CA ARG A 425 13.00 -5.11 29.23
C ARG A 425 13.27 -6.60 29.03
N PHE A 426 12.74 -7.18 27.96
CA PHE A 426 12.87 -8.60 27.65
C PHE A 426 14.33 -8.99 27.34
N THR A 427 14.88 -9.92 28.11
CA THR A 427 16.30 -10.33 28.03
C THR A 427 16.50 -11.70 27.37
N ARG A 428 17.75 -12.07 27.08
CA ARG A 428 18.08 -13.41 26.57
C ARG A 428 17.78 -14.53 27.58
N GLU A 429 17.87 -14.26 28.89
CA GLU A 429 17.45 -15.22 29.92
C GLU A 429 15.93 -15.43 29.90
N ASP A 430 15.16 -14.35 29.73
CA ASP A 430 13.70 -14.43 29.61
C ASP A 430 13.29 -15.17 28.34
N TYR A 431 13.99 -14.94 27.23
CA TYR A 431 13.83 -15.72 26.00
C TYR A 431 14.09 -17.22 26.22
N ARG A 432 15.17 -17.59 26.92
CA ARG A 432 15.45 -19.00 27.25
C ARG A 432 14.38 -19.61 28.16
N LEU A 433 13.86 -18.84 29.11
CA LEU A 433 12.77 -19.27 29.98
C LEU A 433 11.52 -19.60 29.16
N VAL A 434 11.02 -18.65 28.36
CA VAL A 434 9.78 -18.86 27.59
C VAL A 434 9.96 -19.92 26.49
N MET A 435 11.11 -19.95 25.81
CA MET A 435 11.40 -20.98 24.81
C MET A 435 11.66 -22.36 25.42
N GLY A 436 12.01 -22.43 26.72
CA GLY A 436 12.10 -23.69 27.45
C GLY A 436 10.75 -24.43 27.58
N ALA A 437 9.63 -23.70 27.52
CA ALA A 437 8.29 -24.30 27.48
C ALA A 437 7.95 -24.96 26.12
N VAL A 438 8.76 -24.69 25.08
CA VAL A 438 8.70 -25.32 23.76
C VAL A 438 10.00 -26.03 23.45
N SER A 439 10.44 -26.90 24.37
CA SER A 439 11.74 -27.59 24.31
C SER A 439 12.01 -28.43 23.06
N ASN A 440 10.99 -28.71 22.24
CA ASN A 440 11.10 -29.34 20.94
C ASN A 440 11.55 -28.38 19.81
N LEU A 441 11.61 -27.06 20.08
CA LEU A 441 12.14 -26.03 19.19
C LEU A 441 13.58 -25.67 19.58
N PRO A 442 14.44 -25.28 18.61
CA PRO A 442 15.80 -24.85 18.90
C PRO A 442 15.82 -23.57 19.74
N LEU A 443 16.62 -23.59 20.81
CA LEU A 443 16.88 -22.42 21.66
C LEU A 443 17.72 -21.35 20.95
N ASP A 444 18.47 -21.66 19.89
CA ASP A 444 19.17 -20.65 19.10
C ASP A 444 18.16 -19.78 18.33
N GLU A 445 18.13 -18.47 18.60
CA GLU A 445 17.24 -17.50 17.96
C GLU A 445 17.48 -17.30 16.46
N ASN A 446 18.60 -17.80 15.94
CA ASN A 446 18.99 -17.71 14.52
C ASN A 446 18.87 -19.04 13.76
N ALA A 447 18.57 -20.14 14.47
CA ALA A 447 18.37 -21.44 13.84
C ALA A 447 17.00 -21.47 13.13
N PRO A 448 16.95 -21.90 11.86
CA PRO A 448 15.68 -22.04 11.15
C PRO A 448 14.82 -23.12 11.82
N LEU A 449 13.51 -22.86 11.91
CA LEU A 449 12.53 -23.84 12.36
C LEU A 449 12.11 -24.77 11.22
N ASN A 450 11.54 -25.91 11.59
CA ASN A 450 10.87 -26.83 10.67
C ASN A 450 9.40 -26.97 11.08
N VAL A 451 8.49 -27.04 10.10
CA VAL A 451 7.04 -27.23 10.36
C VAL A 451 6.77 -28.51 11.15
N ALA A 452 7.54 -29.58 10.91
CA ALA A 452 7.43 -30.82 11.68
C ALA A 452 7.80 -30.62 13.16
N GLN A 453 8.75 -29.73 13.47
CA GLN A 453 9.05 -29.37 14.86
C GLN A 453 7.91 -28.59 15.48
N LEU A 454 7.31 -27.63 14.76
CA LEU A 454 6.14 -26.87 15.24
C LEU A 454 4.93 -27.79 15.47
N LYS A 455 4.74 -28.81 14.63
CA LYS A 455 3.67 -29.83 14.78
C LYS A 455 3.90 -30.80 15.95
N ALA A 456 5.14 -30.96 16.41
CA ALA A 456 5.45 -31.85 17.50
C ALA A 456 5.05 -31.25 18.85
N GLU A 457 4.48 -32.07 19.72
CA GLU A 457 4.19 -31.71 21.11
C GLU A 457 5.49 -31.63 21.93
N ALA A 458 5.60 -30.61 22.77
CA ALA A 458 6.69 -30.46 23.71
C ALA A 458 6.60 -31.53 24.82
N PRO A 459 7.70 -32.18 25.20
CA PRO A 459 7.70 -33.18 26.25
C PRO A 459 7.38 -32.58 27.63
N GLU A 460 6.59 -33.30 28.44
CA GLU A 460 6.13 -32.90 29.80
C GLU A 460 7.26 -32.56 30.80
N LYS A 461 8.50 -32.99 30.55
CA LYS A 461 9.63 -32.88 31.50
C LYS A 461 10.45 -31.59 31.32
N GLY A 462 9.80 -30.47 31.03
CA GLY A 462 10.46 -29.17 31.00
C GLY A 462 10.83 -28.67 32.40
N ALA A 463 11.98 -28.00 32.55
CA ALA A 463 12.36 -27.32 33.79
C ALA A 463 11.54 -26.04 34.06
N VAL A 464 10.72 -25.62 33.11
CA VAL A 464 9.92 -24.39 33.12
C VAL A 464 8.47 -24.73 33.47
N GLN A 465 7.87 -23.98 34.39
CA GLN A 465 6.46 -24.12 34.73
C GLN A 465 5.64 -23.10 33.94
N ALA A 466 4.68 -23.60 33.15
CA ALA A 466 3.72 -22.78 32.43
C ALA A 466 2.37 -22.82 33.13
N HIS A 467 1.72 -21.66 33.22
CA HIS A 467 0.42 -21.50 33.85
C HIS A 467 -0.51 -20.71 32.94
N ALA A 468 -1.79 -21.07 32.94
CA ALA A 468 -2.81 -20.18 32.41
C ALA A 468 -2.89 -18.94 33.32
N PHE A 469 -2.97 -17.76 32.72
CA PHE A 469 -3.14 -16.55 33.51
C PHE A 469 -4.50 -16.56 34.21
N ASN A 470 -4.54 -16.13 35.47
CA ASN A 470 -5.80 -16.11 36.22
C ASN A 470 -5.92 -14.85 37.09
N ILE A 471 -7.14 -14.36 37.22
CA ILE A 471 -7.51 -13.24 38.09
C ILE A 471 -8.60 -13.78 39.02
N ARG A 472 -8.28 -13.95 40.30
CA ARG A 472 -9.21 -14.40 41.36
C ARG A 472 -10.01 -15.66 41.02
N GLY A 473 -9.38 -16.60 40.32
CA GLY A 473 -10.00 -17.86 39.89
C GLY A 473 -10.66 -17.83 38.52
N PHE A 474 -10.80 -16.66 37.89
CA PHE A 474 -11.14 -16.56 36.47
C PHE A 474 -9.89 -16.85 35.64
N VAL A 475 -9.96 -17.82 34.73
CA VAL A 475 -8.82 -18.28 33.93
C VAL A 475 -8.91 -17.71 32.53
N SER A 476 -7.82 -17.13 32.05
CA SER A 476 -7.68 -16.68 30.66
C SER A 476 -7.54 -17.87 29.72
N ASN A 477 -8.08 -17.76 28.51
CA ASN A 477 -7.97 -18.80 27.49
C ASN A 477 -6.64 -18.76 26.72
N ASP A 478 -5.94 -17.62 26.70
CA ASP A 478 -4.84 -17.36 25.79
C ASP A 478 -3.61 -16.68 26.42
N ILE A 479 -3.76 -15.94 27.53
CA ILE A 479 -2.62 -15.37 28.24
C ILE A 479 -1.90 -16.47 29.03
N LEU A 480 -0.59 -16.58 28.81
CA LEU A 480 0.27 -17.57 29.46
C LEU A 480 1.27 -16.90 30.40
N ARG A 481 1.49 -17.52 31.56
CA ARG A 481 2.50 -17.11 32.53
C ARG A 481 3.58 -18.19 32.64
N PHE A 482 4.83 -17.80 32.44
CA PHE A 482 6.00 -18.66 32.56
C PHE A 482 6.81 -18.28 33.79
N THR A 483 7.25 -19.28 34.53
CA THR A 483 8.07 -19.11 35.73
C THR A 483 9.15 -20.18 35.80
N ASP A 484 10.24 -19.87 36.49
CA ASP A 484 11.30 -20.82 36.79
C ASP A 484 10.88 -21.77 37.94
N ALA A 485 11.68 -22.81 38.20
CA ALA A 485 11.36 -23.80 39.23
C ALA A 485 11.32 -23.22 40.67
N ASN A 486 11.84 -22.01 40.90
CA ASN A 486 11.86 -21.34 42.20
C ASN A 486 10.70 -20.33 42.36
N ASP A 487 9.83 -20.23 41.36
CA ASP A 487 8.73 -19.26 41.24
C ASP A 487 9.13 -17.78 41.41
N GLY A 488 10.39 -17.45 41.11
CA GLY A 488 10.92 -16.10 41.32
C GLY A 488 10.47 -15.12 40.23
N ARG A 489 10.99 -15.32 39.01
CA ARG A 489 10.74 -14.44 37.87
C ARG A 489 9.49 -14.86 37.10
N GLN A 490 8.62 -13.91 36.79
CA GLN A 490 7.39 -14.14 36.04
C GLN A 490 7.50 -13.51 34.65
N VAL A 491 7.17 -14.27 33.59
CA VAL A 491 7.06 -13.72 32.23
C VAL A 491 5.67 -14.02 31.69
N LEU A 492 4.94 -12.96 31.34
CA LEU A 492 3.60 -13.02 30.78
C LEU A 492 3.67 -12.93 29.26
N TYR A 493 3.04 -13.86 28.57
CA TYR A 493 2.79 -13.80 27.13
C TYR A 493 1.34 -13.42 26.89
N ILE A 494 1.12 -12.28 26.24
CA ILE A 494 -0.19 -11.77 25.86
C ILE A 494 -0.27 -11.77 24.32
N PRO A 495 -0.98 -12.73 23.71
CA PRO A 495 -1.18 -12.75 22.27
C PRO A 495 -1.77 -11.45 21.75
N GLY A 496 -1.19 -10.89 20.68
CA GLY A 496 -1.67 -9.65 20.05
C GLY A 496 -1.24 -8.35 20.76
N ALA A 497 -0.51 -8.40 21.87
CA ALA A 497 0.08 -7.22 22.49
C ALA A 497 1.46 -6.87 21.89
N GLU A 498 1.84 -5.59 21.93
CA GLU A 498 3.18 -5.13 21.58
C GLU A 498 3.75 -4.24 22.70
N PRO A 499 4.76 -4.69 23.47
CA PRO A 499 5.41 -6.00 23.37
C PRO A 499 4.51 -7.17 23.80
N ALA A 500 4.70 -8.34 23.16
CA ALA A 500 3.92 -9.55 23.45
C ALA A 500 4.34 -10.25 24.76
N PHE A 501 5.60 -10.06 25.18
CA PHE A 501 6.12 -10.58 26.43
C PHE A 501 6.37 -9.45 27.43
N LEU A 502 5.80 -9.59 28.62
CA LEU A 502 6.02 -8.70 29.76
C LEU A 502 6.74 -9.46 30.87
N ARG A 503 7.82 -8.89 31.41
CA ARG A 503 8.59 -9.52 32.50
C ARG A 503 8.31 -8.87 33.85
N PHE A 504 8.32 -9.65 34.91
CA PHE A 504 8.15 -9.16 36.27
C PHE A 504 9.14 -9.86 37.19
N ASP A 505 9.77 -9.08 38.06
CA ASP A 505 10.79 -9.60 38.98
C ASP A 505 10.20 -10.45 40.11
N SER A 506 8.88 -10.33 40.37
CA SER A 506 8.15 -11.14 41.34
C SER A 506 6.66 -11.21 41.04
N MET A 507 5.96 -12.10 41.76
CA MET A 507 4.49 -12.23 41.68
C MET A 507 3.77 -10.95 42.16
N GLU A 508 4.31 -10.28 43.18
CA GLU A 508 3.76 -9.02 43.69
C GLU A 508 3.80 -7.90 42.64
N LYS A 509 4.87 -7.84 41.83
CA LYS A 509 4.98 -6.87 40.73
C LYS A 509 4.02 -7.14 39.60
N LEU A 510 3.77 -8.41 39.30
CA LEU A 510 2.72 -8.79 38.37
C LEU A 510 1.34 -8.39 38.92
N ASP A 511 1.09 -8.59 40.22
CA ASP A 511 -0.16 -8.18 40.89
C ASP A 511 -0.40 -6.66 40.80
N GLU A 512 0.62 -5.85 41.12
CA GLU A 512 0.57 -4.39 40.98
C GLU A 512 0.23 -3.96 39.54
N TRP A 513 0.83 -4.61 38.55
CA TRP A 513 0.59 -4.32 37.14
C TRP A 513 -0.85 -4.64 36.72
N VAL A 514 -1.42 -5.77 37.16
CA VAL A 514 -2.82 -6.13 36.86
C VAL A 514 -3.77 -5.08 37.42
N ILE A 515 -3.57 -4.68 38.68
CA ILE A 515 -4.37 -3.63 39.31
C ILE A 515 -4.28 -2.34 38.49
N ASP A 516 -3.09 -1.96 38.03
CA ASP A 516 -2.92 -0.78 37.19
C ASP A 516 -3.69 -0.84 35.87
N GLN A 517 -3.70 -2.00 35.20
CA GLN A 517 -4.50 -2.21 33.98
C GLN A 517 -6.00 -2.02 34.22
N THR A 518 -6.50 -2.29 35.44
CA THR A 518 -7.93 -2.14 35.75
C THR A 518 -8.37 -0.68 35.92
N LYS A 519 -7.46 0.23 36.24
CA LYS A 519 -7.78 1.65 36.54
C LYS A 519 -8.28 2.41 35.32
N ALA A 520 -7.72 2.13 34.15
CA ALA A 520 -8.14 2.77 32.90
C ALA A 520 -9.20 1.92 32.19
N SER A 521 -10.37 2.50 31.90
CA SER A 521 -11.50 1.80 31.28
C SER A 521 -11.14 1.04 29.99
N LYS A 522 -10.30 1.63 29.12
CA LYS A 522 -9.83 0.98 27.88
C LYS A 522 -8.91 -0.22 28.15
N LYS A 523 -7.94 -0.09 29.06
CA LYS A 523 -7.04 -1.18 29.46
C LYS A 523 -7.79 -2.32 30.14
N ARG A 524 -8.75 -1.98 31.00
CA ARG A 524 -9.63 -2.95 31.67
C ARG A 524 -10.45 -3.75 30.67
N ALA A 525 -11.08 -3.08 29.70
CA ALA A 525 -11.85 -3.76 28.65
C ALA A 525 -10.96 -4.65 27.76
N ALA A 526 -9.73 -4.22 27.48
CA ALA A 526 -8.76 -5.02 26.74
C ALA A 526 -8.31 -6.25 27.53
N LEU A 527 -8.07 -6.12 28.85
CA LEU A 527 -7.75 -7.25 29.73
C LEU A 527 -8.88 -8.27 29.78
N ALA A 528 -10.11 -7.79 29.98
CA ALA A 528 -11.30 -8.63 30.02
C ALA A 528 -11.54 -9.37 28.70
N ALA A 529 -11.07 -8.85 27.56
CA ALA A 529 -11.23 -9.50 26.26
C ALA A 529 -10.42 -10.81 26.11
N HIS A 530 -9.48 -11.09 27.01
CA HIS A 530 -8.71 -12.35 27.09
C HIS A 530 -9.37 -13.42 27.97
N PHE A 531 -10.64 -13.21 28.35
CA PHE A 531 -11.43 -14.13 29.15
C PHE A 531 -12.73 -14.48 28.42
N PRO A 532 -13.27 -15.70 28.60
CA PRO A 532 -14.56 -16.08 28.03
C PRO A 532 -15.68 -15.15 28.46
N LEU A 533 -16.59 -14.80 27.55
CA LEU A 533 -17.72 -13.90 27.81
C LEU A 533 -18.56 -14.36 29.00
N LEU A 534 -18.78 -15.67 29.11
CA LEU A 534 -19.57 -16.26 30.18
C LEU A 534 -19.04 -15.90 31.57
N THR A 535 -17.71 -15.77 31.72
CA THR A 535 -17.07 -15.45 33.02
C THR A 535 -17.07 -13.97 33.35
N ARG A 536 -17.41 -13.11 32.38
CA ARG A 536 -17.41 -11.65 32.55
C ARG A 536 -18.68 -11.13 33.20
N GLN A 537 -19.79 -11.83 33.02
CA GLN A 537 -21.10 -11.45 33.53
C GLN A 537 -21.29 -11.84 35.00
N ASP A 538 -22.05 -11.03 35.74
CA ASP A 538 -22.50 -11.39 37.09
C ASP A 538 -23.49 -12.56 37.03
N HIS A 539 -23.41 -13.46 38.01
CA HIS A 539 -24.33 -14.59 38.10
C HIS A 539 -25.32 -14.40 39.27
N GLU A 540 -26.61 -14.35 38.96
CA GLU A 540 -27.68 -14.52 39.96
C GLU A 540 -27.80 -16.01 40.33
N ALA A 541 -28.13 -16.29 41.58
CA ALA A 541 -28.40 -17.65 42.04
C ALA A 541 -29.74 -18.14 41.46
N SER A 542 -29.72 -18.64 40.23
CA SER A 542 -30.88 -19.24 39.57
C SER A 542 -30.81 -20.77 39.63
N THR A 543 -31.93 -21.39 39.98
CA THR A 543 -32.17 -22.84 40.00
C THR A 543 -31.93 -23.53 38.65
N LEU A 544 -31.84 -22.79 37.54
CA LEU A 544 -31.48 -23.27 36.20
C LEU A 544 -29.99 -23.62 36.03
N VAL A 545 -29.11 -23.14 36.93
CA VAL A 545 -27.66 -23.38 36.83
C VAL A 545 -27.28 -24.80 37.23
N HIS A 546 -28.02 -25.41 38.17
CA HIS A 546 -27.83 -26.81 38.51
C HIS A 546 -28.22 -27.76 37.37
N THR A 547 -29.17 -27.39 36.52
CA THR A 547 -29.53 -28.13 35.30
C THR A 547 -28.57 -27.85 34.14
N ALA A 548 -28.07 -26.64 33.97
CA ALA A 548 -27.05 -26.34 32.95
C ALA A 548 -25.76 -27.16 33.12
N LYS A 549 -25.32 -27.41 34.37
CA LYS A 549 -24.18 -28.30 34.69
C LYS A 549 -24.42 -29.78 34.32
N VAL A 550 -25.68 -30.19 34.08
CA VAL A 550 -26.03 -31.54 33.62
C VAL A 550 -25.94 -31.65 32.09
N PHE A 551 -26.27 -30.57 31.37
CA PHE A 551 -26.30 -30.55 29.90
C PHE A 551 -25.04 -29.97 29.24
N MET A 552 -24.22 -29.19 29.97
CA MET A 552 -22.97 -28.59 29.50
C MET A 552 -21.81 -28.94 30.46
N PRO A 553 -21.00 -29.99 30.16
CA PRO A 553 -19.93 -30.49 31.04
C PRO A 553 -18.83 -29.46 31.34
N ILE A 554 -18.65 -28.45 30.48
CA ILE A 554 -17.67 -27.38 30.65
C ILE A 554 -17.99 -26.46 31.85
N LEU A 555 -19.26 -26.37 32.26
CA LEU A 555 -19.70 -25.57 33.41
C LEU A 555 -19.28 -26.17 34.77
N TRP A 556 -18.63 -27.33 34.80
CA TRP A 556 -18.02 -27.88 36.02
C TRP A 556 -16.74 -27.16 36.42
N PHE A 557 -16.08 -26.47 35.48
CA PHE A 557 -14.81 -25.76 35.72
C PHE A 557 -15.00 -24.28 36.09
N THR A 558 -16.25 -23.81 36.21
CA THR A 558 -16.59 -22.40 36.50
C THR A 558 -17.36 -22.28 37.81
N ASN A 559 -17.26 -21.13 38.50
CA ASN A 559 -18.00 -20.82 39.75
C ASN A 559 -19.48 -20.48 39.50
N VAL A 560 -20.05 -20.91 38.38
CA VAL A 560 -21.43 -20.59 37.97
C VAL A 560 -22.40 -21.29 38.93
N GLY A 561 -23.20 -20.53 39.70
CA GLY A 561 -24.24 -21.05 40.61
C GLY A 561 -24.28 -20.44 42.02
N ASP A 562 -23.21 -19.76 42.45
CA ASP A 562 -23.20 -18.94 43.67
C ASP A 562 -23.51 -17.48 43.32
N LYS A 563 -24.10 -16.68 44.23
CA LYS A 563 -24.18 -15.22 44.05
C LYS A 563 -22.77 -14.66 44.11
N THR A 564 -22.13 -14.49 42.95
CA THR A 564 -20.74 -14.03 42.84
C THR A 564 -20.61 -13.00 41.75
N ASP A 565 -19.82 -11.96 42.03
CA ASP A 565 -19.41 -10.96 41.04
C ASP A 565 -18.72 -11.67 39.86
N GLY A 566 -19.06 -11.27 38.63
CA GLY A 566 -18.35 -11.66 37.42
C GLY A 566 -16.99 -10.97 37.32
N LEU A 567 -16.22 -11.31 36.29
CA LEU A 567 -14.89 -10.71 36.07
C LEU A 567 -14.98 -9.20 35.86
N ASP A 568 -15.93 -8.68 35.10
CA ASP A 568 -16.01 -7.23 34.81
C ASP A 568 -16.24 -6.44 36.11
N THR A 569 -17.17 -6.90 36.96
CA THR A 569 -17.42 -6.35 38.30
C THR A 569 -16.23 -6.52 39.23
N THR A 570 -15.51 -7.64 39.14
CA THR A 570 -14.29 -7.88 39.92
C THR A 570 -13.18 -6.90 39.55
N LEU A 571 -12.97 -6.65 38.25
CA LEU A 571 -11.99 -5.68 37.75
C LEU A 571 -12.38 -4.25 38.14
N GLU A 572 -13.66 -3.91 38.15
CA GLU A 572 -14.16 -2.63 38.68
C GLU A 572 -13.86 -2.44 40.17
N LYS A 573 -14.11 -3.48 40.96
CA LYS A 573 -13.82 -3.45 42.39
C LYS A 573 -12.32 -3.36 42.69
N LEU A 574 -11.48 -3.99 41.88
CA LEU A 574 -10.01 -3.86 41.92
C LEU A 574 -9.56 -2.43 41.57
N ALA A 575 -10.12 -1.85 40.50
CA ALA A 575 -9.81 -0.48 40.07
C ALA A 575 -10.11 0.55 41.15
N ASN A 576 -11.20 0.35 41.90
CA ASN A 576 -11.66 1.26 42.94
C ASN A 576 -11.02 0.98 44.32
N GLY A 577 -10.12 0.01 44.42
CA GLY A 577 -9.45 -0.35 45.68
C GLY A 577 -10.38 -0.94 46.75
N THR A 578 -11.56 -1.42 46.35
CA THR A 578 -12.57 -1.97 47.27
C THR A 578 -12.31 -3.44 47.67
N LEU A 579 -11.22 -4.03 47.18
CA LEU A 579 -10.82 -5.41 47.43
C LEU A 579 -9.39 -5.45 48.02
N ASP A 580 -9.26 -5.80 49.30
CA ASP A 580 -8.00 -5.81 50.07
C ASP A 580 -7.18 -7.13 49.97
N LYS A 581 -7.26 -7.90 48.89
CA LYS A 581 -6.59 -9.23 48.78
C LYS A 581 -5.84 -9.39 47.45
N PRO A 582 -4.75 -10.21 47.40
CA PRO A 582 -3.97 -10.44 46.18
C PRO A 582 -4.84 -10.94 45.03
N THR A 583 -4.48 -10.57 43.81
CA THR A 583 -5.28 -10.83 42.60
C THR A 583 -5.26 -12.31 42.24
N TYR A 584 -4.22 -13.05 42.61
CA TYR A 584 -4.08 -14.48 42.33
C TYR A 584 -4.56 -15.37 43.48
N GLN A 585 -5.32 -16.42 43.17
CA GLN A 585 -5.76 -17.42 44.16
C GLN A 585 -5.67 -18.86 43.59
N GLY A 586 -4.80 -19.68 44.19
CA GLY A 586 -4.79 -21.16 44.07
C GLY A 586 -3.79 -21.77 43.06
N GLU A 587 -3.46 -23.06 43.28
CA GLU A 587 -2.58 -23.91 42.45
C GLU A 587 -3.20 -24.36 41.10
N ARG A 588 -4.47 -24.00 40.84
CA ARG A 588 -5.31 -24.60 39.78
C ARG A 588 -4.95 -24.21 38.34
N ALA A 589 -3.94 -23.36 38.14
CA ALA A 589 -3.62 -22.80 36.82
C ALA A 589 -2.40 -23.43 36.14
N SER A 590 -1.72 -24.40 36.76
CA SER A 590 -0.57 -25.07 36.13
C SER A 590 -1.00 -25.91 34.92
N ILE A 591 -0.32 -25.71 33.79
CA ILE A 591 -0.52 -26.46 32.56
C ILE A 591 0.36 -27.71 32.61
N LYS A 592 -0.24 -28.89 32.50
CA LYS A 592 0.45 -30.17 32.33
C LYS A 592 0.46 -30.54 30.85
N GLY A 593 1.60 -30.96 30.30
CA GLY A 593 1.72 -31.30 28.88
C GLY A 593 2.22 -30.15 28.00
N ASP A 594 2.00 -30.28 26.70
CA ASP A 594 2.32 -29.22 25.72
C ASP A 594 1.41 -28.00 25.95
N VAL A 595 2.05 -26.84 26.12
CA VAL A 595 1.37 -25.58 26.44
C VAL A 595 0.38 -25.16 25.34
N PHE A 596 0.71 -25.42 24.08
CA PHE A 596 -0.11 -25.00 22.94
C PHE A 596 -1.26 -25.97 22.69
N ALA A 597 -1.13 -27.24 23.05
CA ALA A 597 -2.26 -28.18 23.10
C ALA A 597 -3.31 -27.72 24.13
N ALA A 598 -2.86 -27.29 25.31
CA ALA A 598 -3.73 -26.73 26.34
C ALA A 598 -4.40 -25.42 25.87
N MET A 599 -3.62 -24.49 25.32
CA MET A 599 -4.13 -23.21 24.77
C MET A 599 -5.12 -23.42 23.61
N THR A 600 -4.88 -24.42 22.75
CA THR A 600 -5.81 -24.82 21.68
C THR A 600 -7.11 -25.36 22.25
N SER A 601 -7.04 -26.21 23.28
CA SER A 601 -8.22 -26.75 23.96
C SER A 601 -9.04 -25.64 24.64
N SER A 602 -8.36 -24.69 25.30
CA SER A 602 -8.99 -23.50 25.89
C SER A 602 -9.63 -22.60 24.85
N SER A 603 -8.97 -22.41 23.69
CA SER A 603 -9.51 -21.63 22.57
C SER A 603 -10.76 -22.29 21.97
N LYS A 604 -10.77 -23.62 21.84
CA LYS A 604 -11.96 -24.39 21.44
C LYS A 604 -13.12 -24.18 22.41
N ALA A 605 -12.87 -24.41 23.70
CA ALA A 605 -13.88 -24.24 24.73
C ALA A 605 -14.44 -22.82 24.76
N ARG A 606 -13.59 -21.80 24.63
CA ARG A 606 -14.01 -20.40 24.55
C ARG A 606 -14.84 -20.12 23.30
N MET A 607 -14.40 -20.58 22.13
CA MET A 607 -15.13 -20.37 20.88
C MET A 607 -16.56 -20.93 20.95
N THR A 608 -16.72 -22.14 21.47
CA THR A 608 -18.04 -22.75 21.69
C THR A 608 -18.86 -21.97 22.72
N SER A 609 -18.26 -21.62 23.86
CA SER A 609 -18.93 -20.88 24.95
C SER A 609 -19.37 -19.48 24.53
N ASP A 610 -18.49 -18.71 23.88
CA ASP A 610 -18.77 -17.34 23.44
C ASP A 610 -19.81 -17.33 22.32
N ALA A 611 -19.77 -18.33 21.41
CA ALA A 611 -20.80 -18.52 20.40
C ALA A 611 -22.16 -18.83 21.05
N ASP A 612 -22.22 -19.67 22.07
CA ASP A 612 -23.47 -20.00 22.77
C ASP A 612 -24.08 -18.79 23.51
N VAL A 613 -23.23 -17.97 24.14
CA VAL A 613 -23.69 -16.73 24.81
C VAL A 613 -24.21 -15.69 23.81
N MET A 614 -23.58 -15.56 22.64
CA MET A 614 -23.88 -14.51 21.66
C MET A 614 -24.91 -14.91 20.60
N ILE A 615 -24.95 -16.19 20.22
CA ILE A 615 -25.77 -16.74 19.14
C ILE A 615 -26.86 -17.59 19.79
N LYS A 616 -27.81 -16.93 20.45
CA LYS A 616 -28.98 -17.64 21.01
C LYS A 616 -29.99 -17.93 19.90
N SER A 617 -30.36 -19.19 19.75
CA SER A 617 -31.45 -19.58 18.86
C SER A 617 -32.77 -18.98 19.33
N ASN A 618 -33.62 -18.69 18.35
CA ASN A 618 -34.98 -18.25 18.55
C ASN A 618 -35.81 -19.21 19.43
N SER A 619 -35.44 -20.49 19.52
CA SER A 619 -36.11 -21.50 20.37
C SER A 619 -35.85 -21.39 21.87
N GLU A 620 -34.81 -20.66 22.31
CA GLU A 620 -34.43 -20.57 23.74
C GLU A 620 -34.82 -19.23 24.42
N VAL A 621 -35.52 -18.34 23.71
CA VAL A 621 -35.83 -17.00 24.24
C VAL A 621 -37.04 -17.05 25.18
N THR A 622 -36.81 -17.06 26.49
CA THR A 622 -37.78 -16.61 27.51
C THR A 622 -37.47 -15.19 27.99
N ARG A 623 -38.41 -14.29 27.68
CA ARG A 623 -38.74 -12.94 28.22
C ARG A 623 -37.71 -11.88 28.60
N ASP A 624 -36.51 -12.14 29.13
CA ASP A 624 -35.76 -11.04 29.81
C ASP A 624 -34.23 -11.02 29.60
N THR A 625 -33.68 -11.62 28.55
CA THR A 625 -32.20 -11.64 28.44
C THR A 625 -31.69 -11.52 27.02
N TRP A 626 -31.57 -10.28 26.54
CA TRP A 626 -30.74 -10.01 25.36
C TRP A 626 -29.82 -8.81 25.59
N LEU A 627 -28.53 -9.02 25.30
CA LEU A 627 -27.48 -7.99 25.41
C LEU A 627 -27.26 -7.33 24.04
N ASN A 628 -27.13 -6.01 24.07
CA ASN A 628 -27.41 -5.10 22.97
C ASN A 628 -26.28 -4.91 21.94
N ASP A 629 -25.34 -5.84 21.78
CA ASP A 629 -24.07 -5.58 21.06
C ASP A 629 -23.71 -6.64 19.99
N ILE A 630 -24.26 -6.47 18.78
CA ILE A 630 -24.02 -7.35 17.60
C ILE A 630 -22.58 -7.23 17.08
N THR A 631 -21.92 -6.09 17.31
CA THR A 631 -20.51 -5.85 16.97
C THR A 631 -19.55 -6.79 17.73
N VAL A 632 -19.97 -7.35 18.87
CA VAL A 632 -19.14 -8.22 19.72
C VAL A 632 -19.04 -9.64 19.14
N ALA A 633 -20.11 -10.20 18.58
CA ALA A 633 -20.14 -11.58 18.06
C ALA A 633 -19.17 -11.82 16.88
N ALA A 634 -19.07 -10.86 15.95
CA ALA A 634 -18.14 -10.96 14.81
C ALA A 634 -16.67 -10.76 15.21
N GLY A 635 -16.42 -9.92 16.23
CA GLY A 635 -15.06 -9.62 16.71
C GLY A 635 -14.47 -10.70 17.62
N LEU A 636 -15.28 -11.54 18.26
CA LEU A 636 -14.81 -12.54 19.22
C LEU A 636 -14.08 -13.72 18.57
N LEU A 637 -14.60 -14.28 17.48
CA LEU A 637 -13.94 -15.39 16.79
C LEU A 637 -12.68 -14.93 16.05
N ALA A 638 -12.67 -13.72 15.51
CA ALA A 638 -11.49 -13.12 14.90
C ALA A 638 -10.34 -12.94 15.91
N LYS A 639 -10.64 -12.67 17.19
CA LYS A 639 -9.63 -12.58 18.27
C LYS A 639 -9.00 -13.92 18.64
N LEU A 640 -9.63 -15.02 18.25
CA LEU A 640 -9.09 -16.37 18.38
C LEU A 640 -8.33 -16.80 17.12
N ALA A 641 -8.24 -15.97 16.07
CA ALA A 641 -7.43 -16.32 14.91
C ALA A 641 -5.94 -16.37 15.33
N PRO A 642 -5.23 -17.47 15.08
CA PRO A 642 -3.90 -17.72 15.64
C PRO A 642 -2.83 -16.79 15.05
N ILE A 643 -3.11 -16.24 13.88
CA ILE A 643 -2.30 -15.31 13.11
C ILE A 643 -3.33 -14.31 12.60
N ALA A 644 -3.25 -13.06 13.03
CA ALA A 644 -4.20 -12.01 12.63
C ALA A 644 -4.34 -12.03 11.10
N LEU A 645 -5.50 -12.48 10.62
CA LEU A 645 -5.83 -12.67 9.22
C LEU A 645 -5.33 -11.48 8.38
N PRO A 646 -4.71 -11.70 7.20
CA PRO A 646 -4.60 -10.65 6.18
C PRO A 646 -5.95 -10.09 5.72
N VAL A 647 -7.08 -10.68 6.13
CA VAL A 647 -8.46 -10.26 5.80
C VAL A 647 -9.20 -9.59 6.98
N ALA A 648 -8.63 -9.48 8.19
CA ALA A 648 -9.32 -8.90 9.36
C ALA A 648 -9.01 -7.41 9.58
N ALA A 649 -9.00 -6.63 8.50
CA ALA A 649 -8.74 -5.19 8.51
C ALA A 649 -9.85 -4.31 9.15
N ALA A 650 -10.70 -4.87 10.03
CA ALA A 650 -11.92 -4.21 10.52
C ALA A 650 -12.18 -4.25 12.04
N ALA A 651 -11.28 -4.77 12.88
CA ALA A 651 -11.50 -4.76 14.34
C ALA A 651 -10.25 -4.35 15.12
N GLY A 652 -9.89 -3.07 15.02
CA GLY A 652 -8.85 -2.49 15.87
C GLY A 652 -9.33 -2.40 17.31
N VAL A 653 -8.71 -3.18 18.21
CA VAL A 653 -8.53 -2.82 19.63
C VAL A 653 -7.20 -3.42 20.12
N THR A 654 -6.10 -2.69 19.98
CA THR A 654 -4.85 -2.92 20.72
C THR A 654 -4.92 -2.15 22.03
N GLY A 655 -5.11 -2.83 23.17
CA GLY A 655 -5.47 -2.15 24.43
C GLY A 655 -4.75 -2.55 25.70
N LEU A 656 -3.73 -3.43 25.66
CA LEU A 656 -3.00 -3.82 26.87
C LEU A 656 -1.57 -3.28 27.00
N ALA A 657 -0.99 -2.78 25.91
CA ALA A 657 0.33 -2.15 25.94
C ALA A 657 0.17 -0.67 25.57
N GLU A 658 0.22 0.21 26.56
CA GLU A 658 0.38 1.64 26.30
C GLU A 658 1.81 1.90 25.81
N LEU A 659 1.91 2.75 24.78
CA LEU A 659 3.11 3.36 24.18
C LEU A 659 3.94 2.50 23.22
N ALA A 660 3.55 2.56 21.93
CA ALA A 660 4.50 2.77 20.85
C ALA A 660 3.86 3.69 19.80
N LEU A 661 4.33 4.94 19.72
CA LEU A 661 4.06 5.78 18.57
C LEU A 661 4.67 5.10 17.33
N GLY A 662 3.81 4.62 16.44
CA GLY A 662 4.18 4.17 15.10
C GLY A 662 4.18 2.66 14.90
N GLU A 663 2.99 2.07 14.74
CA GLU A 663 2.75 0.98 13.77
C GLU A 663 1.24 0.88 13.49
N GLU A 664 0.69 1.94 12.92
CA GLU A 664 -0.74 2.01 12.52
C GLU A 664 -1.03 1.33 11.17
N LYS A 665 -0.03 0.81 10.46
CA LYS A 665 -0.14 0.47 9.03
C LYS A 665 -1.00 -0.74 8.65
N SER A 666 -1.44 -1.59 9.58
CA SER A 666 -2.45 -2.62 9.28
C SER A 666 -3.89 -2.11 9.40
N SER A 667 -4.10 -1.03 10.16
CA SER A 667 -5.43 -0.45 10.42
C SER A 667 -5.64 0.92 9.74
N SER A 668 -4.57 1.65 9.40
CA SER A 668 -4.62 3.00 8.83
C SER A 668 -4.46 3.06 7.31
N GLY A 669 -4.34 1.92 6.61
CA GLY A 669 -4.40 1.92 5.15
C GLY A 669 -5.69 2.60 4.69
N ASP A 670 -5.56 3.59 3.82
CA ASP A 670 -6.69 4.38 3.29
C ASP A 670 -7.58 3.50 2.40
N THR A 671 -7.04 2.38 1.91
CA THR A 671 -7.76 1.38 1.12
C THR A 671 -7.64 -0.04 1.70
N LEU A 672 -8.60 -0.91 1.37
CA LEU A 672 -8.57 -2.33 1.73
C LEU A 672 -7.31 -3.03 1.19
N ALA A 673 -6.89 -2.70 -0.03
CA ALA A 673 -5.72 -3.29 -0.67
C ALA A 673 -4.41 -2.97 0.09
N GLU A 674 -4.28 -1.76 0.64
CA GLU A 674 -3.12 -1.38 1.46
C GLU A 674 -3.08 -2.15 2.78
N ARG A 675 -4.24 -2.44 3.38
CA ARG A 675 -4.34 -3.22 4.62
C ARG A 675 -3.99 -4.69 4.39
N GLU A 676 -4.47 -5.28 3.30
CA GLU A 676 -4.14 -6.66 2.89
C GLU A 676 -2.63 -6.81 2.57
N ASP A 677 -2.05 -5.85 1.86
CA ASP A 677 -0.61 -5.82 1.55
C ASP A 677 0.25 -5.66 2.82
N GLY A 678 -0.16 -4.77 3.73
CA GLY A 678 0.51 -4.56 5.02
C GLY A 678 0.51 -5.82 5.89
N ALA A 679 -0.64 -6.48 6.01
CA ALA A 679 -0.76 -7.72 6.78
C ALA A 679 0.06 -8.87 6.16
N SER A 680 0.05 -8.99 4.83
CA SER A 680 0.84 -9.99 4.12
C SER A 680 2.35 -9.77 4.31
N LYS A 681 2.82 -8.52 4.28
CA LYS A 681 4.22 -8.18 4.56
C LYS A 681 4.62 -8.48 6.02
N ALA A 682 3.74 -8.22 6.97
CA ALA A 682 3.97 -8.58 8.38
C ALA A 682 4.12 -10.10 8.53
N PHE A 683 3.23 -10.85 7.87
CA PHE A 683 3.28 -12.32 7.86
C PHE A 683 4.54 -12.85 7.16
N ASP A 684 4.95 -12.28 6.04
CA ASP A 684 6.23 -12.61 5.40
C ASP A 684 7.43 -12.29 6.32
N GLY A 685 7.35 -11.22 7.11
CA GLY A 685 8.29 -10.90 8.17
C GLY A 685 8.40 -12.02 9.22
N LEU A 686 7.26 -12.57 9.64
CA LEU A 686 7.19 -13.74 10.52
C LEU A 686 7.87 -14.95 9.89
N LEU A 687 7.51 -15.29 8.65
CA LEU A 687 8.09 -16.43 7.94
C LEU A 687 9.62 -16.31 7.84
N ASN A 688 10.11 -15.11 7.56
CA ASN A 688 11.55 -14.84 7.49
C ASN A 688 12.24 -15.04 8.84
N VAL A 689 11.65 -14.59 9.94
CA VAL A 689 12.23 -14.75 11.30
C VAL A 689 12.23 -16.22 11.76
N LEU A 690 11.22 -17.00 11.40
CA LEU A 690 11.11 -18.39 11.80
C LEU A 690 11.97 -19.33 10.96
N PHE A 691 11.96 -19.17 9.64
CA PHE A 691 12.47 -20.17 8.71
C PHE A 691 13.78 -19.77 8.02
N SER A 692 14.26 -18.52 8.13
CA SER A 692 15.53 -18.13 7.49
C SER A 692 16.75 -18.41 8.37
N VAL A 693 17.88 -18.74 7.73
CA VAL A 693 19.19 -18.89 8.38
C VAL A 693 19.78 -17.52 8.69
N GLY A 694 20.12 -17.24 9.96
CA GLY A 694 20.70 -15.96 10.42
C GLY A 694 22.08 -15.58 9.83
N GLY A 695 22.63 -16.40 8.93
CA GLY A 695 23.92 -16.21 8.25
C GLY A 695 23.88 -15.31 7.00
N LEU A 696 22.71 -14.95 6.47
CA LEU A 696 22.58 -13.99 5.35
C LEU A 696 22.66 -12.53 5.85
N LYS A 697 23.68 -12.23 6.66
CA LYS A 697 24.06 -10.85 7.02
C LYS A 697 24.63 -10.16 5.78
N GLY A 698 23.78 -9.50 5.00
CA GLY A 698 24.24 -8.62 3.92
C GLY A 698 23.29 -8.34 2.75
N SER A 699 22.08 -8.89 2.69
CA SER A 699 21.11 -8.53 1.62
C SER A 699 19.64 -8.79 1.96
N ALA A 700 19.29 -9.00 3.23
CA ALA A 700 17.90 -9.18 3.65
C ALA A 700 17.18 -7.83 3.77
N ARG A 701 16.93 -7.17 2.64
CA ARG A 701 15.83 -6.20 2.55
C ARG A 701 14.52 -6.98 2.33
N PRO A 702 13.41 -6.58 2.97
CA PRO A 702 12.08 -7.00 2.54
C PRO A 702 11.92 -6.67 1.05
N LEU A 703 11.42 -7.60 0.25
CA LEU A 703 11.03 -7.28 -1.12
C LEU A 703 9.90 -6.24 -1.07
N GLY A 704 10.17 -5.00 -1.52
CA GLY A 704 9.16 -3.94 -1.58
C GLY A 704 9.60 -2.54 -1.13
N ILE A 705 10.84 -2.34 -0.66
CA ILE A 705 11.35 -1.00 -0.31
C ILE A 705 12.37 -0.56 -1.40
N PRO A 706 12.09 0.53 -2.16
CA PRO A 706 13.09 1.15 -3.03
C PRO A 706 14.32 1.58 -2.22
N GLU A 707 15.50 1.46 -2.82
CA GLU A 707 16.79 1.81 -2.24
C GLU A 707 16.88 3.34 -2.05
N GLY A 708 16.34 3.84 -0.92
CA GLY A 708 16.30 5.28 -0.61
C GLY A 708 15.82 5.65 0.81
N GLU A 709 15.07 4.78 1.50
CA GLU A 709 14.60 5.04 2.86
C GLU A 709 15.15 3.99 3.85
N LEU A 710 16.22 4.37 4.55
CA LEU A 710 16.62 3.77 5.82
C LEU A 710 16.80 4.92 6.80
N PRO A 711 16.03 4.99 7.92
CA PRO A 711 16.22 6.03 8.92
C PRO A 711 17.59 5.85 9.58
N LYS A 712 18.34 6.95 9.69
CA LYS A 712 19.54 6.99 10.53
C LYS A 712 19.11 6.95 12.00
N PRO A 713 19.81 6.22 12.90
CA PRO A 713 19.57 6.31 14.33
C PRO A 713 19.83 7.74 14.82
N LEU A 714 18.87 8.33 15.51
CA LEU A 714 19.06 9.60 16.23
C LEU A 714 19.88 9.32 17.49
N GLU A 715 21.12 9.79 17.52
CA GLU A 715 21.88 9.91 18.76
C GLU A 715 21.29 11.05 19.59
N THR A 716 20.81 10.73 20.80
CA THR A 716 20.40 11.71 21.81
C THR A 716 21.66 12.26 22.50
N PRO A 717 21.91 13.58 22.56
CA PRO A 717 22.82 14.12 23.55
C PRO A 717 22.08 14.27 24.88
N ALA A 718 22.67 13.67 25.92
CA ALA A 718 22.20 13.71 27.29
C ALA A 718 22.21 15.14 27.89
N THR A 719 21.19 15.44 28.67
CA THR A 719 21.15 16.58 29.59
C THR A 719 22.13 16.38 30.74
N SER A 720 22.98 17.37 31.02
CA SER A 720 23.63 17.52 32.32
C SER A 720 23.59 18.97 32.75
N GLU A 721 22.88 19.24 33.85
CA GLU A 721 22.93 20.50 34.59
C GLU A 721 24.28 20.66 35.33
N GLY A 722 24.75 21.91 35.39
CA GLY A 722 25.49 22.46 36.54
C GLY A 722 27.02 22.54 36.46
N ALA A 723 27.54 23.73 36.10
CA ALA A 723 28.47 24.54 36.91
C ALA A 723 29.29 25.54 36.04
N GLU A 724 29.44 26.76 36.57
CA GLU A 724 30.14 27.93 36.02
C GLU A 724 31.61 27.69 35.59
N VAL A 725 32.10 28.46 34.61
CA VAL A 725 33.26 29.42 34.69
C VAL A 725 33.62 29.95 33.28
N VAL A 726 33.96 31.24 33.25
CA VAL A 726 34.20 32.21 32.14
C VAL A 726 35.74 32.29 31.84
N PRO A 727 36.31 33.01 30.83
CA PRO A 727 36.22 33.02 29.34
C PRO A 727 37.63 32.93 28.62
N SER A 728 37.71 33.36 27.34
CA SER A 728 38.84 33.99 26.56
C SER A 728 39.90 33.12 25.86
N LEU A 729 40.57 33.47 24.73
CA LEU A 729 40.49 34.41 23.57
C LEU A 729 41.71 34.09 22.64
N GLN A 730 41.56 34.17 21.29
CA GLN A 730 42.57 34.49 20.23
C GLN A 730 43.80 33.53 20.04
N GLU A 731 44.41 33.26 18.87
CA GLU A 731 44.84 34.11 17.73
C GLU A 731 45.36 33.24 16.54
N GLU A 732 45.15 33.67 15.28
CA GLU A 732 45.91 33.29 14.03
C GLU A 732 47.11 34.28 13.85
N PRO A 733 48.19 34.10 13.01
CA PRO A 733 48.17 33.69 11.58
C PRO A 733 49.44 33.02 10.90
N VAL A 734 49.22 32.63 9.63
CA VAL A 734 49.94 32.16 8.39
C VAL A 734 51.36 32.77 8.02
N PRO A 735 52.06 32.56 6.83
CA PRO A 735 51.87 31.71 5.59
C PRO A 735 53.11 31.14 4.77
N GLY A 736 52.82 30.30 3.74
CA GLY A 736 53.53 30.18 2.42
C GLY A 736 54.11 28.77 2.08
N THR A 737 53.89 28.08 0.93
CA THR A 737 53.75 28.47 -0.49
C THR A 737 53.10 27.33 -1.34
N SER A 738 52.48 27.70 -2.47
CA SER A 738 51.61 26.93 -3.38
C SER A 738 52.32 26.21 -4.55
N SER A 739 51.80 25.05 -4.99
CA SER A 739 51.26 24.83 -6.36
C SER A 739 50.79 23.37 -6.58
N GLY A 740 49.52 23.19 -6.96
CA GLY A 740 48.91 21.93 -7.36
C GLY A 740 47.47 22.12 -7.83
N VAL A 741 47.29 22.08 -9.15
CA VAL A 741 46.09 22.23 -10.00
C VAL A 741 44.72 21.95 -9.36
N ARG A 742 43.80 22.89 -9.58
CA ARG A 742 42.39 22.96 -9.15
C ARG A 742 41.47 22.89 -10.37
N VAL A 743 40.59 21.89 -10.43
CA VAL A 743 39.33 21.82 -11.23
C VAL A 743 38.34 20.99 -10.36
N PRO A 744 37.02 21.25 -10.35
CA PRO A 744 36.32 21.90 -9.25
C PRO A 744 35.59 20.92 -8.33
N LYS A 745 35.61 21.26 -7.04
CA LYS A 745 34.66 20.79 -6.02
C LYS A 745 33.28 21.32 -6.42
N SER A 746 32.44 20.47 -7.02
CA SER A 746 31.00 20.75 -7.11
C SER A 746 30.49 20.94 -5.69
N ALA A 747 29.82 22.07 -5.49
CA ALA A 747 29.45 22.67 -4.22
C ALA A 747 28.70 21.70 -3.27
N PRO A 748 28.64 22.00 -1.96
CA PRO A 748 27.46 21.61 -1.19
C PRO A 748 26.27 22.07 -2.01
N GLN A 749 25.35 21.16 -2.33
CA GLN A 749 24.04 21.59 -2.76
C GLN A 749 23.55 22.52 -1.64
N PRO A 750 23.36 23.82 -1.89
CA PRO A 750 22.84 24.69 -0.84
C PRO A 750 21.49 24.09 -0.40
N PRO A 751 21.09 24.22 0.88
CA PRO A 751 19.68 24.04 1.19
C PRO A 751 18.95 24.90 0.18
N SER A 752 17.94 24.37 -0.53
CA SER A 752 17.20 25.10 -1.56
C SER A 752 17.03 26.53 -1.10
N THR A 753 17.85 27.45 -1.62
CA THR A 753 17.84 28.83 -1.17
C THR A 753 16.58 29.36 -1.78
N SER A 754 15.51 29.37 -1.00
CA SER A 754 14.34 30.09 -1.39
C SER A 754 14.78 31.50 -1.75
N LEU A 755 14.22 32.03 -2.84
CA LEU A 755 14.56 33.35 -3.39
C LEU A 755 14.37 34.48 -2.38
N VAL A 756 13.69 34.22 -1.26
CA VAL A 756 13.52 35.11 -0.13
C VAL A 756 14.35 34.61 1.06
N LYS A 757 15.40 35.38 1.40
CA LYS A 757 16.26 35.17 2.57
C LYS A 757 15.52 35.53 3.84
N MET A 758 15.38 34.60 4.77
CA MET A 758 14.66 34.84 6.01
C MET A 758 15.41 35.88 6.86
N SER A 759 16.74 35.83 6.85
CA SER A 759 17.60 36.81 7.54
C SER A 759 17.33 38.28 7.18
N GLU A 760 16.83 38.58 5.97
CA GLU A 760 16.51 39.95 5.53
C GLU A 760 15.24 40.54 6.16
N HIS A 761 14.41 39.69 6.77
CA HIS A 761 13.18 40.06 7.45
C HIS A 761 13.30 40.02 8.97
N ALA A 762 14.50 39.78 9.51
CA ALA A 762 14.74 39.84 10.94
C ALA A 762 14.46 41.26 11.44
N VAL A 763 13.75 41.36 12.57
CA VAL A 763 13.47 42.65 13.20
C VAL A 763 14.79 43.21 13.72
N PRO A 764 15.24 44.40 13.27
CA PRO A 764 16.46 45.01 13.80
C PRO A 764 16.33 45.23 15.31
N ASN A 765 17.31 44.76 16.09
CA ASN A 765 17.25 44.73 17.56
C ASN A 765 16.06 43.94 18.13
N GLY A 766 15.53 42.96 17.40
CA GLY A 766 14.38 42.13 17.77
C GLY A 766 14.45 41.50 19.17
N GLU A 767 15.67 41.20 19.63
CA GLU A 767 15.94 40.68 20.98
C GLU A 767 15.50 41.64 22.10
N GLN A 768 15.61 42.95 21.88
CA GLN A 768 15.19 43.97 22.86
C GLN A 768 13.66 44.12 22.93
N PHE A 769 12.93 43.72 21.88
CA PHE A 769 11.47 43.81 21.85
C PHE A 769 10.80 42.67 22.63
N ILE A 770 11.45 41.52 22.74
CA ILE A 770 10.96 40.37 23.52
C ILE A 770 11.67 40.22 24.87
N GLU A 771 12.55 41.15 25.21
CA GLU A 771 13.28 41.17 26.48
C GLU A 771 12.30 41.31 27.65
N GLY A 772 12.28 40.31 28.55
CA GLY A 772 11.36 40.26 29.68
C GLY A 772 9.93 39.78 29.37
N VAL A 773 9.64 39.36 28.13
CA VAL A 773 8.32 38.83 27.72
C VAL A 773 8.40 37.31 27.58
N THR A 774 7.57 36.58 28.33
CA THR A 774 7.51 35.12 28.26
C THR A 774 6.67 34.66 27.06
N PRO A 775 7.16 33.75 26.20
CA PRO A 775 6.37 33.28 25.07
C PRO A 775 5.22 32.38 25.54
N ASN A 776 4.20 32.25 24.69
CA ASN A 776 3.11 31.31 24.93
C ASN A 776 3.51 29.85 24.64
N ALA A 777 2.58 28.90 24.79
CA ALA A 777 2.83 27.47 24.63
C ALA A 777 3.32 27.08 23.21
N GLU A 778 3.09 27.92 22.20
CA GLU A 778 3.57 27.75 20.83
C GLU A 778 4.81 28.59 20.50
N GLY A 779 5.49 29.19 21.48
CA GLY A 779 6.72 29.94 21.26
C GLY A 779 6.54 31.36 20.67
N VAL A 780 5.33 31.93 20.74
CA VAL A 780 5.00 33.27 20.24
C VAL A 780 5.05 34.31 21.37
N TYR A 781 5.77 35.40 21.14
CA TYR A 781 5.92 36.53 22.06
C TYR A 781 4.92 37.64 21.69
N GLN A 782 4.08 38.03 22.64
CA GLN A 782 3.12 39.13 22.45
C GLN A 782 3.57 40.35 23.23
N VAL A 783 3.88 41.43 22.52
CA VAL A 783 4.44 42.67 23.07
C VAL A 783 3.47 43.80 22.77
N LYS A 784 3.18 44.65 23.75
CA LYS A 784 2.28 45.80 23.56
C LYS A 784 3.10 47.07 23.56
N ASP A 785 2.95 47.91 22.54
CA ASP A 785 3.67 49.18 22.48
C ASP A 785 3.03 50.24 23.39
N SER A 786 3.69 51.40 23.49
CA SER A 786 3.26 52.53 24.32
C SER A 786 1.94 53.17 23.87
N GLU A 787 1.48 52.89 22.66
CA GLU A 787 0.21 53.37 22.09
C GLU A 787 -0.92 52.33 22.22
N GLY A 788 -0.58 51.15 22.75
CA GLY A 788 -1.53 50.08 23.08
C GLY A 788 -1.79 49.09 21.94
N ALA A 789 -1.02 49.14 20.84
CA ALA A 789 -1.09 48.15 19.78
C ALA A 789 -0.30 46.89 20.15
N TYR A 790 -0.85 45.72 19.79
CA TYR A 790 -0.22 44.43 20.05
C TYR A 790 0.66 44.05 18.87
N TRP A 791 1.87 43.59 19.17
CA TRP A 791 2.83 43.06 18.22
C TRP A 791 3.12 41.61 18.59
N GLN A 792 3.25 40.77 17.58
CA GLN A 792 3.46 39.34 17.76
C GLN A 792 4.77 38.95 17.09
N PHE A 793 5.65 38.31 17.85
CA PHE A 793 6.96 37.90 17.39
C PHE A 793 7.18 36.41 17.61
N ILE A 794 8.02 35.81 16.78
CA ILE A 794 8.51 34.45 16.95
C ILE A 794 10.03 34.44 16.85
N ARG A 795 10.66 33.46 17.50
CA ARG A 795 12.08 33.19 17.35
C ARG A 795 12.26 32.04 16.39
N CYS A 796 13.10 32.22 15.36
CA CYS A 796 13.38 31.19 14.37
C CYS A 796 14.85 31.19 13.99
N ILE A 797 15.36 30.01 13.61
CA ILE A 797 16.69 29.85 13.03
C ILE A 797 16.57 30.14 11.52
N ASP A 798 17.37 31.06 11.02
CA ASP A 798 17.39 31.43 9.60
C ASP A 798 18.35 30.56 8.76
N GLU A 799 18.43 30.83 7.46
CA GLU A 799 19.31 30.09 6.54
C GLU A 799 20.81 30.20 6.84
N THR A 800 21.20 31.04 7.80
CA THR A 800 22.59 31.20 8.28
C THR A 800 22.85 30.48 9.60
N ASP A 801 21.94 29.61 10.04
CA ASP A 801 21.95 28.92 11.34
C ASP A 801 22.00 29.88 12.54
N THR A 802 21.50 31.12 12.36
CA THR A 802 21.44 32.12 13.43
C THR A 802 20.00 32.28 13.92
N SER A 803 19.78 32.11 15.23
CA SER A 803 18.49 32.41 15.86
C SER A 803 18.24 33.92 15.84
N ARG A 804 17.14 34.35 15.22
CA ARG A 804 16.70 35.76 15.17
C ARG A 804 15.20 35.88 15.44
N VAL A 805 14.77 37.09 15.79
CA VAL A 805 13.37 37.41 16.09
C VAL A 805 12.69 38.01 14.86
N PHE A 806 11.50 37.50 14.55
CA PHE A 806 10.70 37.87 13.39
C PHE A 806 9.30 38.29 13.83
N GLU A 807 8.77 39.34 13.22
CA GLU A 807 7.37 39.74 13.39
C GLU A 807 6.46 38.82 12.58
N ILE A 808 5.31 38.44 13.12
CA ILE A 808 4.30 37.62 12.43
C ILE A 808 2.99 38.38 12.21
N ALA A 809 2.19 37.87 11.28
CA ALA A 809 0.94 38.49 10.91
C ALA A 809 0.00 38.70 12.11
N GLN A 810 -0.57 39.90 12.20
CA GLN A 810 -1.45 40.36 13.27
C GLN A 810 -2.74 39.52 13.41
N ASP A 811 -3.16 38.83 12.35
CA ASP A 811 -4.33 37.95 12.31
C ASP A 811 -4.04 36.53 12.81
N TYR A 812 -2.81 36.26 13.28
CA TYR A 812 -2.45 35.00 13.91
C TYR A 812 -3.28 34.74 15.17
N LYS A 813 -3.98 33.60 15.17
CA LYS A 813 -4.77 33.12 16.30
C LYS A 813 -3.94 32.15 17.13
N ILE A 814 -4.00 32.31 18.45
CA ILE A 814 -3.36 31.42 19.43
C ILE A 814 -3.78 29.97 19.15
N GLY A 815 -2.82 29.04 19.11
CA GLY A 815 -3.00 27.64 18.70
C GLY A 815 -2.85 27.36 17.19
N GLY A 816 -2.60 28.38 16.37
CA GLY A 816 -2.31 28.22 14.95
C GLY A 816 -0.95 27.57 14.71
N LYS A 817 -0.89 26.52 13.88
CA LYS A 817 0.38 25.80 13.60
C LYS A 817 1.16 26.37 12.41
N VAL A 818 0.61 27.37 11.72
CA VAL A 818 1.21 28.02 10.55
C VAL A 818 0.90 29.51 10.60
N THR A 819 1.89 30.35 10.35
CA THR A 819 1.74 31.81 10.26
C THR A 819 2.66 32.40 9.19
N GLN A 820 2.63 33.71 9.00
CA GLN A 820 3.46 34.40 8.03
C GLN A 820 4.34 35.44 8.72
N ILE A 821 5.64 35.43 8.43
CA ILE A 821 6.59 36.47 8.85
C ILE A 821 6.30 37.74 8.06
N ILE A 822 6.23 38.87 8.75
CA ILE A 822 6.04 40.20 8.17
C ILE A 822 7.41 40.84 7.89
N ASN A 823 7.53 41.48 6.72
CA ASN A 823 8.71 42.28 6.42
C ASN A 823 8.65 43.61 7.21
N PRO A 824 9.58 43.88 8.14
CA PRO A 824 9.52 45.06 9.02
C PRO A 824 9.67 46.39 8.27
N LYS A 825 10.16 46.38 7.02
CA LYS A 825 10.27 47.60 6.19
C LYS A 825 9.00 47.90 5.40
N THR A 826 8.14 46.90 5.16
CA THR A 826 6.97 47.04 4.28
C THR A 826 5.64 46.73 4.96
N GLY A 827 5.65 46.13 6.15
CA GLY A 827 4.46 45.73 6.90
C GLY A 827 3.63 44.65 6.22
N LYS A 828 4.18 43.96 5.20
CA LYS A 828 3.49 42.93 4.42
C LYS A 828 4.07 41.54 4.70
N PRO A 829 3.24 40.48 4.58
CA PRO A 829 3.73 39.12 4.72
C PRO A 829 4.80 38.78 3.68
N ALA A 830 5.89 38.18 4.16
CA ALA A 830 7.11 37.93 3.42
C ALA A 830 7.38 36.44 3.23
N LEU A 831 7.21 35.63 4.29
CA LEU A 831 7.44 34.18 4.26
C LEU A 831 6.41 33.45 5.09
N ARG A 832 6.10 32.20 4.71
CA ARG A 832 5.29 31.29 5.53
C ARG A 832 6.17 30.42 6.44
N VAL A 833 5.78 30.31 7.70
CA VAL A 833 6.45 29.52 8.74
C VAL A 833 5.45 28.61 9.44
N GLY A 834 5.90 27.43 9.84
CA GLY A 834 5.10 26.41 10.50
C GLY A 834 5.79 25.89 11.77
N LEU A 835 4.99 25.41 12.71
CA LEU A 835 5.48 24.83 13.96
C LEU A 835 6.02 23.41 13.67
N GLY A 836 7.31 23.19 13.92
CA GLY A 836 8.00 21.92 13.73
C GLY A 836 7.65 20.89 14.81
N VAL A 837 8.14 19.66 14.63
CA VAL A 837 7.85 18.50 15.50
C VAL A 837 8.32 18.73 16.95
N ASP A 838 9.33 19.58 17.13
CA ASP A 838 9.93 19.92 18.42
C ASP A 838 9.38 21.22 19.04
N GLY A 839 8.35 21.82 18.43
CA GLY A 839 7.73 23.07 18.92
C GLY A 839 8.44 24.36 18.49
N GLU A 840 9.50 24.28 17.69
CA GLU A 840 10.18 25.44 17.12
C GLU A 840 9.53 25.90 15.80
N TRP A 841 9.50 27.21 15.57
CA TRP A 841 9.01 27.77 14.32
C TRP A 841 10.06 27.65 13.23
N VAL A 842 9.74 26.86 12.19
CA VAL A 842 10.60 26.59 11.05
C VAL A 842 9.91 27.03 9.76
N ARG A 843 10.69 27.25 8.70
CA ARG A 843 10.15 27.61 7.39
C ARG A 843 9.23 26.51 6.87
N ALA A 844 8.02 26.88 6.41
CA ALA A 844 7.08 25.90 5.85
C ALA A 844 7.53 25.47 4.44
N PRO A 845 7.45 24.17 4.07
CA PRO A 845 7.87 23.68 2.77
C PRO A 845 6.80 24.00 1.69
N ALA A 846 6.76 25.24 1.23
CA ALA A 846 6.20 25.66 -0.07
C ALA A 846 6.22 27.21 -0.20
N ASP A 847 7.16 27.74 -0.99
CA ASP A 847 7.05 29.08 -1.57
C ASP A 847 7.17 28.94 -3.10
N GLY A 848 6.07 29.13 -3.85
CA GLY A 848 6.16 29.40 -5.29
C GLY A 848 4.88 29.26 -6.14
N GLY A 849 4.21 30.39 -6.42
CA GLY A 849 3.54 30.63 -7.72
C GLY A 849 4.56 31.02 -8.80
N ILE A 850 4.24 30.94 -10.10
CA ILE A 850 5.22 31.01 -11.20
C ILE A 850 5.09 32.32 -12.01
N ARG A 851 6.12 33.13 -12.30
CA ARG A 851 7.51 33.27 -11.81
C ARG A 851 7.59 34.62 -11.11
N LEU A 852 6.99 34.69 -9.91
CA LEU A 852 6.19 35.85 -9.49
C LEU A 852 6.65 37.23 -10.00
N PRO A 853 5.89 37.87 -10.91
CA PRO A 853 6.19 39.22 -11.39
C PRO A 853 5.00 40.20 -11.28
N TRP A 854 5.19 41.39 -10.70
CA TRP A 854 4.47 42.66 -10.97
C TRP A 854 5.44 43.81 -10.54
N ARG A 855 5.57 45.02 -11.11
CA ARG A 855 4.59 46.00 -11.66
C ARG A 855 5.28 47.28 -12.20
N SER A 856 4.62 48.02 -13.09
CA SER A 856 4.61 49.51 -13.20
C SER A 856 3.40 49.99 -14.06
N THR A 857 2.99 51.28 -14.09
CA THR A 857 1.98 52.07 -13.31
C THR A 857 1.48 53.25 -14.23
N PRO A 858 0.63 54.28 -13.90
CA PRO A 858 -0.60 54.48 -13.10
C PRO A 858 -1.79 55.22 -13.86
N SER A 859 -2.90 55.50 -13.13
CA SER A 859 -4.19 56.25 -13.42
C SER A 859 -5.38 55.41 -13.91
N GLN A 860 -6.64 55.48 -13.41
CA GLN A 860 -7.33 56.35 -12.42
C GLN A 860 -8.69 55.69 -11.97
N ILE A 861 -9.07 55.91 -10.70
CA ILE A 861 -10.47 56.14 -10.16
C ILE A 861 -11.46 54.94 -10.03
N PRO A 862 -12.32 54.91 -8.97
CA PRO A 862 -12.79 53.69 -8.31
C PRO A 862 -14.27 53.34 -8.54
N SER A 863 -14.64 52.09 -8.23
CA SER A 863 -15.95 51.50 -7.80
C SER A 863 -16.05 50.08 -8.39
N SER A 864 -16.61 49.03 -7.81
CA SER A 864 -17.31 48.71 -6.56
C SER A 864 -17.60 47.20 -6.62
N GLU A 865 -17.63 46.50 -5.47
CA GLU A 865 -18.20 45.14 -5.24
C GLU A 865 -17.67 43.94 -6.05
N THR A 866 -17.35 42.80 -5.42
CA THR A 866 -17.43 41.49 -6.12
C THR A 866 -17.71 40.32 -5.18
N ARG A 867 -18.87 39.67 -5.39
CA ARG A 867 -19.30 38.37 -4.86
C ARG A 867 -18.42 37.23 -5.43
N GLY A 868 -18.48 36.06 -4.79
CA GLY A 868 -17.62 34.89 -5.03
C GLY A 868 -17.49 34.42 -6.49
N LEU A 869 -16.27 34.00 -6.86
CA LEU A 869 -15.90 33.56 -8.21
C LEU A 869 -15.96 32.02 -8.33
N SER A 870 -17.15 31.45 -8.51
CA SER A 870 -17.39 29.99 -8.58
C SER A 870 -17.83 29.52 -9.98
N LYS A 871 -17.71 30.38 -11.00
CA LYS A 871 -18.19 30.13 -12.37
C LYS A 871 -17.10 30.27 -13.44
N PHE A 872 -17.29 29.67 -14.62
CA PHE A 872 -16.39 29.82 -15.78
C PHE A 872 -16.42 31.25 -16.32
N SER A 873 -17.59 31.91 -16.39
CA SER A 873 -17.68 33.28 -16.94
C SER A 873 -16.87 34.30 -16.16
N GLU A 874 -16.74 34.08 -14.87
CA GLU A 874 -15.99 34.88 -13.90
C GLU A 874 -14.46 34.75 -14.07
N ARG A 875 -13.99 33.76 -14.84
CA ARG A 875 -12.56 33.55 -15.18
C ARG A 875 -12.16 34.19 -16.51
N PHE A 876 -13.12 34.63 -17.32
CA PHE A 876 -12.89 35.34 -18.59
C PHE A 876 -13.12 36.85 -18.41
N LEU A 877 -12.14 37.55 -17.82
CA LEU A 877 -12.20 38.99 -17.62
C LEU A 877 -11.78 39.76 -18.90
N GLN A 878 -12.44 40.88 -19.16
CA GLN A 878 -12.03 41.84 -20.19
C GLN A 878 -10.80 42.65 -19.73
N ALA A 879 -10.15 43.36 -20.65
CA ALA A 879 -8.95 44.15 -20.35
C ALA A 879 -9.21 45.30 -19.35
N ASP A 880 -10.46 45.73 -19.21
CA ASP A 880 -10.94 46.73 -18.25
C ASP A 880 -11.48 46.10 -16.94
N GLY A 881 -11.35 44.78 -16.77
CA GLY A 881 -11.85 44.05 -15.61
C GLY A 881 -13.35 43.73 -15.62
N SER A 882 -14.10 44.15 -16.65
CA SER A 882 -15.53 43.83 -16.77
C SER A 882 -15.77 42.36 -17.14
N LYS A 883 -16.94 41.84 -16.74
CA LYS A 883 -17.38 40.47 -17.07
C LYS A 883 -17.62 40.37 -18.57
N ASN A 884 -17.18 39.28 -19.19
CA ASN A 884 -17.49 39.03 -20.60
C ASN A 884 -18.83 38.29 -20.71
N GLU A 885 -19.86 38.95 -21.23
CA GLU A 885 -21.21 38.36 -21.38
C GLU A 885 -21.20 37.08 -22.23
N SER A 886 -20.31 36.99 -23.23
CA SER A 886 -20.18 35.76 -24.04
C SER A 886 -19.63 34.56 -23.26
N ALA A 887 -19.02 34.80 -22.09
CA ALA A 887 -18.51 33.75 -21.22
C ALA A 887 -19.60 33.12 -20.34
N GLU A 888 -20.76 33.75 -20.19
CA GLU A 888 -21.91 33.20 -19.45
C GLU A 888 -22.42 31.91 -20.09
N LYS A 889 -22.22 31.76 -21.40
CA LYS A 889 -22.53 30.53 -22.14
C LYS A 889 -21.78 29.30 -21.63
N PHE A 890 -20.59 29.43 -21.05
CA PHE A 890 -19.95 28.27 -20.41
C PHE A 890 -20.72 27.81 -19.17
N ASP A 891 -21.23 28.76 -18.38
CA ASP A 891 -21.96 28.47 -17.16
C ASP A 891 -23.36 27.95 -17.41
N ASP A 892 -23.97 28.26 -18.56
CA ASP A 892 -25.27 27.73 -18.95
C ASP A 892 -25.25 26.20 -19.09
N TYR A 893 -24.11 25.62 -19.45
CA TYR A 893 -24.00 24.20 -19.81
C TYR A 893 -23.02 23.39 -18.96
N LEU A 894 -22.00 24.03 -18.35
CA LEU A 894 -20.95 23.35 -17.58
C LEU A 894 -21.03 23.70 -16.10
N ASN A 895 -20.70 22.73 -15.24
CA ASN A 895 -20.44 22.95 -13.83
C ASN A 895 -18.95 23.17 -13.58
N PHE A 896 -18.61 24.24 -12.88
CA PHE A 896 -17.23 24.56 -12.52
C PHE A 896 -16.77 23.68 -11.35
N LYS A 897 -15.70 22.90 -11.54
CA LYS A 897 -15.09 22.07 -10.49
C LYS A 897 -13.88 22.81 -9.90
N GLU A 898 -13.95 23.26 -8.64
CA GLU A 898 -12.87 24.07 -8.03
C GLU A 898 -11.50 23.37 -7.97
N ASN A 899 -11.48 22.03 -7.92
CA ASN A 899 -10.26 21.22 -7.83
C ASN A 899 -9.72 20.71 -9.18
N ASN A 900 -10.22 21.22 -10.31
CA ASN A 900 -9.76 20.81 -11.64
C ASN A 900 -8.91 21.93 -12.29
N ASP A 901 -7.80 21.55 -12.91
CA ASP A 901 -6.84 22.48 -13.51
C ASP A 901 -7.32 22.97 -14.89
N TYR A 902 -8.25 23.92 -14.88
CA TYR A 902 -8.72 24.57 -16.11
C TYR A 902 -7.73 25.63 -16.63
N LEU A 903 -7.39 25.53 -17.91
CA LEU A 903 -6.61 26.53 -18.63
C LEU A 903 -7.54 27.44 -19.44
N PHE A 904 -7.47 28.74 -19.19
CA PHE A 904 -8.29 29.76 -19.86
C PHE A 904 -7.46 30.54 -20.86
N SER A 905 -8.01 30.79 -22.05
CA SER A 905 -7.36 31.57 -23.09
C SER A 905 -8.37 32.37 -23.90
N ASN A 906 -7.92 33.49 -24.44
CA ASN A 906 -8.67 34.31 -25.38
C ASN A 906 -7.85 34.50 -26.66
N SER A 907 -8.46 34.26 -27.81
CA SER A 907 -7.83 34.48 -29.11
C SER A 907 -8.66 35.46 -29.94
N LEU A 908 -7.98 36.31 -30.70
CA LEU A 908 -8.61 37.24 -31.62
C LEU A 908 -8.58 36.63 -33.02
N TYR A 909 -9.71 36.67 -33.73
CA TYR A 909 -9.80 36.23 -35.12
C TYR A 909 -10.51 37.30 -35.96
N GLN A 910 -10.13 37.37 -37.23
CA GLN A 910 -10.67 38.35 -38.16
C GLN A 910 -11.86 37.74 -38.90
N ASP A 911 -13.04 38.35 -38.73
CA ASP A 911 -14.26 38.01 -39.45
C ASP A 911 -14.65 39.20 -40.34
N GLY A 912 -14.31 39.10 -41.62
CA GLY A 912 -14.38 40.21 -42.58
C GLY A 912 -13.52 41.41 -42.14
N THR A 913 -14.17 42.55 -41.89
CA THR A 913 -13.53 43.78 -41.40
C THR A 913 -13.54 43.92 -39.87
N THR A 914 -14.10 42.94 -39.15
CA THR A 914 -14.32 43.01 -37.69
C THR A 914 -13.43 42.00 -36.97
N ILE A 915 -12.72 42.43 -35.93
CA ILE A 915 -11.94 41.51 -35.07
C ILE A 915 -12.87 40.98 -33.99
N LYS A 916 -13.15 39.67 -34.01
CA LYS A 916 -13.94 38.96 -33.00
C LYS A 916 -13.03 38.23 -32.01
N ARG A 917 -13.56 37.95 -30.82
CA ARG A 917 -12.83 37.27 -29.73
C ARG A 917 -13.43 35.89 -29.53
N ARG A 918 -12.57 34.87 -29.51
CA ARG A 918 -12.92 33.48 -29.15
C ARG A 918 -12.40 33.20 -27.74
N LEU A 919 -13.29 32.74 -26.87
CA LEU A 919 -12.94 32.31 -25.52
C LEU A 919 -12.79 30.80 -25.52
N THR A 920 -11.73 30.29 -24.90
CA THR A 920 -11.45 28.86 -24.84
C THR A 920 -11.03 28.46 -23.43
N THR A 921 -11.64 27.42 -22.91
CA THR A 921 -11.19 26.71 -21.70
C THR A 921 -10.78 25.28 -22.06
N SER A 922 -9.77 24.74 -21.39
CA SER A 922 -9.36 23.35 -21.58
C SER A 922 -8.83 22.70 -20.32
N TRP A 923 -8.98 21.39 -20.20
CA TRP A 923 -8.45 20.60 -19.09
C TRP A 923 -8.02 19.21 -19.59
N GLN A 924 -7.23 18.51 -18.78
CA GLN A 924 -6.83 17.13 -19.05
C GLN A 924 -7.63 16.16 -18.19
N VAL A 925 -7.96 15.02 -18.75
CA VAL A 925 -8.61 13.89 -18.08
C VAL A 925 -7.55 12.82 -17.83
N ASP A 926 -7.38 12.43 -16.56
CA ASP A 926 -6.48 11.35 -16.15
C ASP A 926 -7.14 9.98 -16.40
N ASP A 927 -6.44 9.13 -17.15
CA ASP A 927 -6.97 7.88 -17.70
C ASP A 927 -6.49 6.64 -16.93
N ARG A 928 -5.82 6.82 -15.79
CA ARG A 928 -5.44 5.78 -14.80
C ARG A 928 -5.15 4.39 -15.39
N ALA A 929 -4.13 4.34 -16.26
CA ALA A 929 -3.58 3.14 -16.91
C ALA A 929 -4.47 2.49 -18.01
N PHE A 930 -4.49 3.11 -19.18
CA PHE A 930 -5.14 2.61 -20.41
C PHE A 930 -4.76 1.16 -20.77
N THR A 931 -5.74 0.38 -21.23
CA THR A 931 -5.55 -0.94 -21.82
C THR A 931 -6.47 -1.15 -23.04
N VAL A 932 -6.00 -1.91 -24.04
CA VAL A 932 -6.78 -2.29 -25.23
C VAL A 932 -7.66 -3.49 -24.89
N SER A 933 -8.97 -3.37 -25.13
CA SER A 933 -9.90 -4.47 -24.85
C SER A 933 -9.70 -5.64 -25.83
N PRO A 934 -10.04 -6.89 -25.45
CA PRO A 934 -9.89 -8.04 -26.35
C PRO A 934 -10.59 -7.89 -27.71
N GLY A 935 -11.72 -7.18 -27.78
CA GLY A 935 -12.47 -6.94 -29.01
C GLY A 935 -11.83 -5.89 -29.94
N GLU A 936 -10.99 -5.02 -29.40
CA GLU A 936 -10.28 -3.98 -30.15
C GLU A 936 -8.92 -4.45 -30.67
N LYS A 937 -8.44 -5.63 -30.24
CA LYS A 937 -7.17 -6.20 -30.69
C LYS A 937 -7.17 -6.52 -32.18
N ALA A 938 -6.02 -6.35 -32.82
CA ALA A 938 -5.86 -6.61 -34.24
C ALA A 938 -6.01 -8.11 -34.58
N GLN A 939 -6.81 -8.41 -35.61
CA GLN A 939 -7.08 -9.75 -36.12
C GLN A 939 -6.92 -9.77 -37.65
N PRO A 940 -6.75 -10.95 -38.28
CA PRO A 940 -6.78 -11.06 -39.74
C PRO A 940 -8.12 -10.55 -40.30
N ILE A 941 -8.08 -9.78 -41.39
CA ILE A 941 -9.27 -9.27 -42.09
C ILE A 941 -9.30 -9.79 -43.53
N SER A 942 -10.47 -9.86 -44.15
CA SER A 942 -10.65 -10.39 -45.51
C SER A 942 -10.06 -9.51 -46.62
N VAL A 943 -9.85 -8.22 -46.35
CA VAL A 943 -9.46 -7.21 -47.34
C VAL A 943 -7.96 -6.88 -47.37
N SER A 944 -7.14 -7.50 -46.50
CA SER A 944 -5.67 -7.34 -46.50
C SER A 944 -4.99 -8.57 -45.90
N GLY A 945 -3.77 -8.86 -46.34
CA GLY A 945 -2.89 -9.87 -45.70
C GLY A 945 -2.34 -9.45 -44.33
N SER A 946 -2.54 -8.20 -43.91
CA SER A 946 -2.15 -7.67 -42.59
C SER A 946 -3.27 -7.79 -41.55
N LYS A 947 -2.92 -7.74 -40.26
CA LYS A 947 -3.90 -7.74 -39.15
C LYS A 947 -4.36 -6.32 -38.81
N TYR A 948 -5.66 -6.14 -38.60
CA TYR A 948 -6.25 -4.88 -38.15
C TYR A 948 -7.35 -5.13 -37.12
N SER A 949 -7.60 -4.15 -36.25
CA SER A 949 -8.74 -4.17 -35.33
C SER A 949 -10.06 -4.26 -36.09
N SER A 950 -11.00 -5.03 -35.57
CA SER A 950 -12.35 -5.14 -36.14
C SER A 950 -13.10 -3.79 -36.16
N SER A 951 -12.78 -2.89 -35.22
CA SER A 951 -13.31 -1.54 -35.13
C SER A 951 -12.70 -0.58 -36.16
N PHE A 952 -11.49 -0.87 -36.66
CA PHE A 952 -10.72 0.06 -37.49
C PHE A 952 -11.26 0.18 -38.92
N ALA A 953 -11.57 -0.93 -39.58
CA ALA A 953 -12.00 -0.92 -40.99
C ALA A 953 -13.33 -0.16 -41.22
N PRO A 954 -14.39 -0.35 -40.39
CA PRO A 954 -15.61 0.43 -40.50
C PRO A 954 -15.40 1.93 -40.27
N ASP A 955 -14.52 2.30 -39.34
CA ASP A 955 -14.24 3.70 -39.01
C ASP A 955 -13.34 4.35 -40.07
N LEU A 956 -12.42 3.60 -40.68
CA LEU A 956 -11.61 4.06 -41.80
C LEU A 956 -12.46 4.49 -43.00
N ASN A 957 -13.66 3.94 -43.17
CA ASN A 957 -14.62 4.38 -44.18
C ASN A 957 -15.40 5.64 -43.77
N ARG A 958 -15.70 5.79 -42.47
CA ARG A 958 -16.61 6.83 -41.94
C ARG A 958 -15.90 8.12 -41.55
N GLU A 959 -14.65 8.02 -41.08
CA GLU A 959 -13.93 9.10 -40.43
C GLU A 959 -12.73 9.58 -41.27
N ARG A 960 -12.11 10.68 -40.83
CA ARG A 960 -10.94 11.26 -41.52
C ARG A 960 -9.64 10.74 -40.93
N TYR A 961 -8.73 10.30 -41.80
CA TYR A 961 -7.41 9.82 -41.41
C TYR A 961 -6.31 10.54 -42.18
N SER A 962 -5.23 10.87 -41.47
CA SER A 962 -4.01 11.39 -42.10
C SER A 962 -2.78 10.86 -41.42
N VAL A 963 -1.74 10.59 -42.21
CA VAL A 963 -0.44 10.16 -41.73
C VAL A 963 0.54 11.31 -41.93
N ILE A 964 1.15 11.77 -40.84
CA ILE A 964 2.26 12.72 -40.87
C ILE A 964 3.54 11.88 -40.77
N THR A 965 4.28 11.79 -41.86
CA THR A 965 5.56 11.09 -41.90
C THR A 965 6.68 12.08 -41.67
N LYS A 966 7.44 11.89 -40.59
CA LYS A 966 8.65 12.67 -40.34
C LYS A 966 9.78 12.21 -41.27
N GLN A 967 10.41 13.16 -41.94
CA GLN A 967 11.53 12.94 -42.84
C GLN A 967 12.70 13.85 -42.46
N PRO A 968 13.95 13.54 -42.86
CA PRO A 968 15.11 14.39 -42.57
C PRO A 968 15.00 15.84 -43.07
N THR A 969 14.14 16.09 -44.07
CA THR A 969 13.94 17.39 -44.73
C THR A 969 12.66 18.12 -44.29
N GLY A 970 11.87 17.56 -43.35
CA GLY A 970 10.60 18.13 -42.89
C GLY A 970 9.52 17.08 -42.63
N GLU A 971 8.26 17.50 -42.56
CA GLU A 971 7.10 16.60 -42.36
C GLU A 971 6.26 16.53 -43.65
N VAL A 972 5.88 15.32 -44.05
CA VAL A 972 4.99 15.10 -45.19
C VAL A 972 3.67 14.54 -44.69
N ARG A 973 2.56 15.20 -45.02
CA ARG A 973 1.21 14.77 -44.69
C ARG A 973 0.57 14.02 -45.86
N THR A 974 0.13 12.80 -45.61
CA THR A 974 -0.65 11.98 -46.55
C THR A 974 -2.06 11.82 -46.00
N ASN A 975 -3.08 12.23 -46.73
CA ASN A 975 -4.47 11.99 -46.35
C ASN A 975 -4.93 10.60 -46.85
N ILE A 976 -5.75 9.92 -46.06
CA ILE A 976 -6.35 8.64 -46.41
C ILE A 976 -7.84 8.89 -46.67
N ASP A 977 -8.15 9.46 -47.83
CA ASP A 977 -9.45 10.07 -48.15
C ASP A 977 -10.11 9.53 -49.43
N TYR A 978 -9.59 8.44 -50.01
CA TYR A 978 -10.19 7.77 -51.18
C TYR A 978 -11.67 7.44 -50.94
N GLN A 979 -12.54 7.64 -51.92
CA GLN A 979 -13.96 7.29 -51.87
C GLN A 979 -14.30 6.47 -53.12
N GLY A 980 -14.69 5.21 -52.93
CA GLY A 980 -15.08 4.29 -53.98
C GLY A 980 -16.61 4.14 -54.08
N GLU A 981 -17.08 3.34 -55.04
CA GLU A 981 -18.52 3.08 -55.22
C GLU A 981 -19.08 2.07 -54.20
N THR A 982 -18.22 1.24 -53.61
CA THR A 982 -18.58 0.24 -52.59
C THR A 982 -17.78 0.45 -51.31
N PHE A 983 -18.30 -0.08 -50.19
CA PHE A 983 -17.59 -0.07 -48.90
C PHE A 983 -16.25 -0.80 -49.00
N GLU A 984 -16.24 -1.96 -49.66
CA GLU A 984 -15.07 -2.81 -49.84
C GLU A 984 -13.96 -2.11 -50.64
N ASP A 985 -14.27 -1.51 -51.80
CA ASP A 985 -13.29 -0.76 -52.60
C ASP A 985 -12.75 0.46 -51.85
N THR A 986 -13.61 1.15 -51.09
CA THR A 986 -13.18 2.30 -50.27
C THR A 986 -12.19 1.88 -49.19
N VAL A 987 -12.52 0.85 -48.42
CA VAL A 987 -11.67 0.35 -47.32
C VAL A 987 -10.38 -0.27 -47.86
N GLU A 988 -10.44 -1.08 -48.91
CA GLU A 988 -9.27 -1.74 -49.51
C GLU A 988 -8.23 -0.72 -49.98
N ARG A 989 -8.64 0.33 -50.71
CA ARG A 989 -7.70 1.35 -51.18
C ARG A 989 -7.19 2.27 -50.08
N ARG A 990 -8.00 2.57 -49.07
CA ARG A 990 -7.55 3.32 -47.90
C ARG A 990 -6.53 2.54 -47.07
N ILE A 991 -6.76 1.23 -46.88
CA ILE A 991 -5.78 0.33 -46.25
C ILE A 991 -4.52 0.28 -47.10
N ALA A 992 -4.61 0.06 -48.42
CA ALA A 992 -3.42 0.04 -49.29
C ALA A 992 -2.60 1.34 -49.21
N THR A 993 -3.27 2.49 -49.09
CA THR A 993 -2.62 3.79 -48.86
C THR A 993 -1.90 3.83 -47.51
N LEU A 994 -2.55 3.37 -46.44
CA LEU A 994 -1.94 3.26 -45.11
C LEU A 994 -0.73 2.29 -45.13
N GLU A 995 -0.83 1.16 -45.83
CA GLU A 995 0.23 0.17 -45.93
C GLU A 995 1.45 0.69 -46.68
N LYS A 996 1.22 1.51 -47.70
CA LYS A 996 2.28 2.20 -48.42
C LYS A 996 2.98 3.26 -47.57
N THR A 997 2.23 4.00 -46.75
CA THR A 997 2.77 5.11 -45.96
C THR A 997 3.38 4.65 -44.62
N VAL A 998 2.89 3.56 -44.04
CA VAL A 998 3.41 2.92 -42.82
C VAL A 998 3.75 1.47 -43.17
N PRO A 999 4.99 1.17 -43.59
CA PRO A 999 5.34 -0.15 -44.15
C PRO A 999 5.28 -1.32 -43.16
N ASP A 1000 5.49 -1.07 -41.86
CA ASP A 1000 5.56 -2.11 -40.83
C ASP A 1000 4.16 -2.66 -40.45
N PRO A 1001 3.88 -3.95 -40.69
CA PRO A 1001 2.56 -4.54 -40.46
C PRO A 1001 2.17 -4.63 -38.98
N GLU A 1002 3.12 -4.77 -38.06
CA GLU A 1002 2.85 -4.90 -36.63
C GLU A 1002 2.63 -3.54 -35.97
N LEU A 1003 3.31 -2.50 -36.45
CA LEU A 1003 2.99 -1.12 -36.11
C LEU A 1003 1.58 -0.75 -36.59
N ARG A 1004 1.22 -1.11 -37.83
CA ARG A 1004 -0.15 -0.90 -38.35
C ARG A 1004 -1.20 -1.61 -37.50
N ALA A 1005 -0.91 -2.82 -37.04
CA ALA A 1005 -1.79 -3.54 -36.12
C ALA A 1005 -2.02 -2.73 -34.83
N ARG A 1006 -0.96 -2.24 -34.16
CA ARG A 1006 -1.09 -1.40 -32.95
C ARG A 1006 -1.78 -0.06 -33.20
N ILE A 1007 -1.52 0.58 -34.34
CA ILE A 1007 -2.24 1.81 -34.73
C ILE A 1007 -3.74 1.52 -34.83
N SER A 1008 -4.11 0.39 -35.46
CA SER A 1008 -5.52 0.04 -35.65
C SER A 1008 -6.28 -0.23 -34.35
N GLU A 1009 -5.59 -0.67 -33.29
CA GLU A 1009 -6.16 -0.95 -31.95
C GLU A 1009 -6.53 0.33 -31.17
N VAL A 1010 -6.10 1.51 -31.64
CA VAL A 1010 -6.36 2.80 -30.96
C VAL A 1010 -6.86 3.90 -31.91
N ALA A 1011 -6.76 3.70 -33.22
CA ALA A 1011 -7.17 4.68 -34.22
C ALA A 1011 -8.64 4.44 -34.66
N HIS A 1012 -9.55 4.28 -33.71
CA HIS A 1012 -10.98 4.02 -33.95
C HIS A 1012 -11.87 4.75 -32.93
N GLN A 1013 -13.18 4.66 -33.10
CA GLN A 1013 -14.18 5.41 -32.32
C GLN A 1013 -14.13 5.22 -30.80
N GLY A 1014 -13.69 4.04 -30.32
CA GLY A 1014 -13.50 3.76 -28.88
C GLY A 1014 -12.56 4.76 -28.18
N SER A 1015 -11.67 5.42 -28.93
CA SER A 1015 -10.73 6.39 -28.38
C SER A 1015 -11.38 7.65 -27.83
N SER A 1016 -12.60 7.96 -28.24
CA SER A 1016 -13.39 9.10 -27.74
C SER A 1016 -14.09 8.81 -26.40
N PHE A 1017 -14.07 7.57 -25.91
CA PHE A 1017 -14.90 7.14 -24.77
C PHE A 1017 -14.59 7.88 -23.45
N PRO A 1018 -13.34 8.11 -23.03
CA PRO A 1018 -13.07 8.86 -21.78
C PRO A 1018 -13.59 10.30 -21.84
N ALA A 1019 -13.51 10.95 -23.00
CA ALA A 1019 -14.07 12.28 -23.19
C ALA A 1019 -15.61 12.27 -23.14
N LEU A 1020 -16.26 11.20 -23.62
CA LEU A 1020 -17.71 11.05 -23.47
C LEU A 1020 -18.09 11.00 -21.98
N ILE A 1021 -17.41 10.18 -21.19
CA ILE A 1021 -17.68 10.03 -19.74
C ILE A 1021 -17.44 11.34 -19.00
N GLU A 1022 -16.32 12.03 -19.25
CA GLU A 1022 -16.06 13.32 -18.61
C GLU A 1022 -17.08 14.40 -19.04
N LEU A 1023 -17.63 14.32 -20.26
CA LEU A 1023 -18.69 15.21 -20.75
C LEU A 1023 -20.11 14.74 -20.38
N MET A 1024 -20.27 13.83 -19.42
CA MET A 1024 -21.57 13.53 -18.79
C MET A 1024 -21.77 14.39 -17.53
N PRO A 1025 -23.00 14.47 -16.98
CA PRO A 1025 -23.20 14.98 -15.64
C PRO A 1025 -22.30 14.22 -14.62
N PRO A 1026 -21.64 14.93 -13.69
CA PRO A 1026 -21.90 16.31 -13.27
C PRO A 1026 -21.09 17.39 -14.01
N THR A 1027 -20.23 17.07 -14.98
CA THR A 1027 -19.43 18.09 -15.69
C THR A 1027 -20.30 18.96 -16.58
N LEU A 1028 -21.15 18.33 -17.39
CA LEU A 1028 -22.31 19.01 -17.96
C LEU A 1028 -23.42 19.12 -16.90
N LYS A 1029 -24.24 20.15 -17.01
CA LYS A 1029 -25.43 20.27 -16.17
C LYS A 1029 -26.45 19.17 -16.50
N GLU A 1030 -27.27 18.83 -15.51
CA GLU A 1030 -28.41 17.93 -15.71
C GLU A 1030 -29.31 18.45 -16.85
N GLY A 1031 -29.83 17.54 -17.67
CA GLY A 1031 -30.61 17.88 -18.86
C GLY A 1031 -29.78 18.17 -20.13
N PHE A 1032 -28.44 18.08 -20.08
CA PHE A 1032 -27.58 18.21 -21.26
C PHE A 1032 -26.75 16.94 -21.52
N SER A 1033 -26.44 16.70 -22.79
CA SER A 1033 -25.59 15.60 -23.25
C SER A 1033 -24.79 16.01 -24.49
N VAL A 1034 -23.81 15.19 -24.87
CA VAL A 1034 -23.03 15.38 -26.11
C VAL A 1034 -23.18 14.19 -27.03
N SER A 1035 -23.13 14.44 -28.34
CA SER A 1035 -23.00 13.41 -29.37
C SER A 1035 -21.74 13.66 -30.19
N ALA A 1036 -20.94 12.63 -30.47
CA ALA A 1036 -19.79 12.77 -31.36
C ALA A 1036 -20.24 13.09 -32.79
N ARG A 1037 -19.57 14.03 -33.45
CA ARG A 1037 -19.85 14.47 -34.81
C ARG A 1037 -18.76 13.97 -35.78
N GLU A 1038 -17.71 14.75 -35.99
CA GLU A 1038 -16.59 14.37 -36.85
C GLU A 1038 -15.43 13.86 -36.00
N LYS A 1039 -14.83 12.73 -36.39
CA LYS A 1039 -13.58 12.25 -35.81
C LYS A 1039 -12.46 12.36 -36.83
N ASN A 1040 -11.31 12.79 -36.34
CA ASN A 1040 -10.10 12.93 -37.13
C ASN A 1040 -8.94 12.22 -36.43
N PHE A 1041 -8.32 11.28 -37.13
CA PHE A 1041 -7.18 10.53 -36.64
C PHE A 1041 -5.92 11.00 -37.36
N ILE A 1042 -4.95 11.48 -36.58
CA ILE A 1042 -3.64 11.88 -37.07
C ILE A 1042 -2.61 10.88 -36.56
N ILE A 1043 -2.05 10.11 -37.48
CA ILE A 1043 -0.99 9.13 -37.21
C ILE A 1043 0.34 9.83 -37.48
N ASN A 1044 1.08 10.15 -36.42
CA ASN A 1044 2.44 10.66 -36.57
C ASN A 1044 3.39 9.47 -36.66
N TYR A 1045 3.81 9.18 -37.88
CA TYR A 1045 4.75 8.13 -38.20
C TYR A 1045 6.17 8.71 -38.22
N ASP A 1046 6.95 8.34 -37.22
CA ASP A 1046 8.37 8.68 -37.11
C ASP A 1046 9.24 7.48 -37.53
N PRO A 1047 9.63 7.32 -38.80
CA PRO A 1047 10.45 6.19 -39.24
C PRO A 1047 11.87 6.20 -38.66
N ALA A 1048 12.30 7.33 -38.08
CA ALA A 1048 13.60 7.49 -37.44
C ALA A 1048 13.51 7.50 -35.91
N GLY A 1049 12.32 7.55 -35.34
CA GLY A 1049 12.09 7.57 -33.90
C GLY A 1049 11.33 6.33 -33.45
N GLN A 1050 11.71 5.79 -32.29
CA GLN A 1050 11.07 4.62 -31.65
C GLN A 1050 9.68 4.92 -31.05
N VAL A 1051 9.14 6.10 -31.34
CA VAL A 1051 7.95 6.64 -30.71
C VAL A 1051 7.03 7.12 -31.81
N HIS A 1052 5.95 6.39 -31.99
CA HIS A 1052 4.87 6.78 -32.89
C HIS A 1052 3.71 7.29 -32.05
N THR A 1053 2.93 8.22 -32.58
CA THR A 1053 1.75 8.71 -31.86
C THR A 1053 0.51 8.68 -32.73
N VAL A 1054 -0.61 8.31 -32.12
CA VAL A 1054 -1.94 8.42 -32.73
C VAL A 1054 -2.70 9.47 -31.96
N LYS A 1055 -3.11 10.54 -32.64
CA LYS A 1055 -3.99 11.57 -32.07
C LYS A 1055 -5.40 11.33 -32.57
N ALA A 1056 -6.30 10.97 -31.67
CA ALA A 1056 -7.72 10.85 -31.93
C ALA A 1056 -8.41 12.15 -31.52
N MET A 1057 -8.89 12.90 -32.50
CA MET A 1057 -9.63 14.16 -32.29
C MET A 1057 -11.12 13.92 -32.52
N THR A 1058 -11.97 14.44 -31.65
CA THR A 1058 -13.43 14.32 -31.79
C THR A 1058 -14.07 15.67 -31.59
N GLN A 1059 -14.91 16.07 -32.54
CA GLN A 1059 -15.81 17.21 -32.38
C GLN A 1059 -17.10 16.72 -31.73
N TRP A 1060 -17.52 17.37 -30.66
CA TRP A 1060 -18.72 17.03 -29.91
C TRP A 1060 -19.83 18.06 -30.18
N GLN A 1061 -21.03 17.57 -30.44
CA GLN A 1061 -22.23 18.37 -30.57
C GLN A 1061 -22.99 18.36 -29.25
N LEU A 1062 -23.12 19.51 -28.62
CA LEU A 1062 -23.92 19.70 -27.41
C LEU A 1062 -25.42 19.57 -27.71
N ARG A 1063 -26.16 18.90 -26.83
CA ARG A 1063 -27.60 18.63 -26.94
C ARG A 1063 -28.31 18.85 -25.61
N GLN A 1064 -29.54 19.36 -25.69
CA GLN A 1064 -30.47 19.42 -24.58
C GLN A 1064 -31.43 18.23 -24.64
N ILE A 1065 -31.66 17.59 -23.50
CA ILE A 1065 -32.59 16.48 -23.30
C ILE A 1065 -33.94 17.10 -22.88
N ALA A 1066 -34.94 17.00 -23.74
CA ALA A 1066 -36.33 17.35 -23.44
C ALA A 1066 -37.19 16.08 -23.49
N ASP A 1067 -38.36 16.10 -22.83
CA ASP A 1067 -39.21 14.91 -22.60
C ASP A 1067 -39.54 14.10 -23.87
N ASP A 1068 -39.58 14.73 -25.06
CA ASP A 1068 -39.91 14.09 -26.35
C ASP A 1068 -38.88 14.27 -27.49
N ALA A 1069 -37.75 14.99 -27.29
CA ALA A 1069 -36.76 15.22 -28.35
C ALA A 1069 -35.36 15.67 -27.86
N MET A 1070 -34.31 15.38 -28.64
CA MET A 1070 -32.96 15.94 -28.44
C MET A 1070 -32.73 17.18 -29.31
N ILE A 1071 -32.49 18.33 -28.70
CA ILE A 1071 -32.30 19.61 -29.40
C ILE A 1071 -30.81 19.95 -29.47
N ASN A 1072 -30.28 20.20 -30.67
CA ASN A 1072 -28.88 20.60 -30.85
C ASN A 1072 -28.64 22.03 -30.37
N VAL A 1073 -27.65 22.20 -29.49
CA VAL A 1073 -27.21 23.50 -28.98
C VAL A 1073 -25.94 23.93 -29.71
N LYS A 1074 -25.93 25.16 -30.25
CA LYS A 1074 -24.79 25.70 -31.03
C LYS A 1074 -23.99 26.77 -30.27
N ASP A 1075 -24.20 26.88 -28.97
CA ASP A 1075 -23.63 27.95 -28.14
C ASP A 1075 -22.18 27.69 -27.74
N LEU A 1076 -21.67 26.46 -27.86
CA LEU A 1076 -20.30 26.06 -27.54
C LEU A 1076 -19.76 25.05 -28.55
N ASP A 1077 -18.50 25.23 -28.95
CA ASP A 1077 -17.70 24.27 -29.72
C ASP A 1077 -16.87 23.43 -28.75
N ILE A 1078 -17.07 22.11 -28.74
CA ILE A 1078 -16.38 21.17 -27.84
C ILE A 1078 -15.51 20.22 -28.69
N VAL A 1079 -14.22 20.14 -28.38
CA VAL A 1079 -13.26 19.24 -29.04
C VAL A 1079 -12.49 18.45 -27.99
N SER A 1080 -12.38 17.13 -28.18
CA SER A 1080 -11.46 16.31 -27.39
C SER A 1080 -10.31 15.82 -28.25
N THR A 1081 -9.10 15.79 -27.70
CA THR A 1081 -7.92 15.18 -28.31
C THR A 1081 -7.30 14.17 -27.37
N ARG A 1082 -7.28 12.90 -27.76
CA ARG A 1082 -6.57 11.83 -27.05
C ARG A 1082 -5.30 11.46 -27.79
N THR A 1083 -4.19 11.35 -27.08
CA THR A 1083 -2.89 11.00 -27.68
C THR A 1083 -2.42 9.66 -27.16
N PHE A 1084 -2.25 8.69 -28.06
CA PHE A 1084 -1.65 7.39 -27.77
C PHE A 1084 -0.19 7.39 -28.19
N THR A 1085 0.66 6.78 -27.38
CA THR A 1085 2.08 6.58 -27.70
C THR A 1085 2.35 5.11 -27.95
N ILE A 1086 2.99 4.78 -29.06
CA ILE A 1086 3.36 3.40 -29.44
C ILE A 1086 4.87 3.32 -29.48
N ARG A 1087 5.43 2.35 -28.76
CA ARG A 1087 6.87 2.13 -28.60
C ARG A 1087 7.23 0.70 -28.94
N GLU A 1088 8.51 0.45 -29.20
CA GLU A 1088 8.99 -0.91 -29.34
C GLU A 1088 9.02 -1.68 -28.01
N SER A 1089 8.72 -2.98 -28.05
CA SER A 1089 8.50 -3.83 -26.87
C SER A 1089 9.51 -4.98 -26.75
N ASN A 1090 9.79 -5.39 -25.51
CA ASN A 1090 10.59 -6.57 -25.18
C ASN A 1090 9.76 -7.87 -25.11
N GLU A 1091 8.44 -7.81 -25.26
CA GLU A 1091 7.53 -8.97 -25.14
C GLU A 1091 7.63 -9.92 -26.34
N LEU A 1092 7.88 -11.22 -26.12
CA LEU A 1092 7.99 -12.29 -27.13
C LEU A 1092 6.71 -12.47 -27.98
N ASP A 1093 5.55 -12.06 -27.45
CA ASP A 1093 4.25 -12.24 -28.12
C ASP A 1093 3.68 -10.95 -28.73
N SER A 1094 4.23 -9.79 -28.38
CA SER A 1094 3.94 -8.55 -29.09
C SER A 1094 4.67 -8.57 -30.42
N GLY A 1095 4.05 -8.17 -31.53
CA GLY A 1095 4.69 -8.03 -32.84
C GLY A 1095 5.84 -7.00 -32.90
N GLY A 1096 6.52 -6.70 -31.80
CA GLY A 1096 7.62 -5.75 -31.71
C GLY A 1096 7.21 -4.39 -31.14
N PHE A 1097 5.92 -4.10 -30.99
CA PHE A 1097 5.39 -2.82 -30.50
C PHE A 1097 4.37 -2.97 -29.36
N SER A 1098 4.45 -2.08 -28.37
CA SER A 1098 3.51 -1.90 -27.25
C SER A 1098 2.93 -0.50 -27.24
N ILE A 1099 1.65 -0.39 -26.86
CA ILE A 1099 0.99 0.90 -26.62
C ILE A 1099 1.23 1.30 -25.16
N ASP A 1100 1.65 2.54 -24.94
CA ASP A 1100 1.91 3.10 -23.61
C ASP A 1100 0.60 3.18 -22.82
N ARG A 1101 0.65 2.91 -21.50
CA ARG A 1101 -0.54 2.94 -20.63
C ARG A 1101 -1.01 4.36 -20.32
N SER A 1102 -0.16 5.36 -20.60
CA SER A 1102 -0.54 6.76 -20.52
C SER A 1102 -1.12 7.21 -21.88
N ALA A 1103 -2.42 7.47 -21.90
CA ALA A 1103 -3.16 7.96 -23.06
C ALA A 1103 -3.98 9.22 -22.70
N PRO A 1104 -3.31 10.35 -22.42
CA PRO A 1104 -3.97 11.55 -21.91
C PRO A 1104 -5.02 12.08 -22.89
N THR A 1105 -6.17 12.49 -22.33
CA THR A 1105 -7.27 13.10 -23.08
C THR A 1105 -7.40 14.57 -22.69
N LYS A 1106 -7.23 15.47 -23.66
CA LYS A 1106 -7.47 16.91 -23.48
C LYS A 1106 -8.87 17.24 -23.98
N ILE A 1107 -9.67 17.94 -23.18
CA ILE A 1107 -10.95 18.53 -23.59
C ILE A 1107 -10.76 20.03 -23.74
N GLU A 1108 -11.28 20.59 -24.82
CA GLU A 1108 -11.28 22.00 -25.13
C GLU A 1108 -12.70 22.45 -25.47
N VAL A 1109 -13.19 23.46 -24.74
CA VAL A 1109 -14.51 24.06 -24.96
C VAL A 1109 -14.30 25.52 -25.31
N SER A 1110 -14.97 25.98 -26.35
CA SER A 1110 -14.83 27.36 -26.81
C SER A 1110 -16.15 27.96 -27.27
N THR A 1111 -16.23 29.28 -27.26
CA THR A 1111 -17.34 29.98 -27.91
C THR A 1111 -17.26 29.77 -29.44
N PRO A 1112 -18.40 29.62 -30.13
CA PRO A 1112 -18.44 29.37 -31.56
C PRO A 1112 -17.68 30.43 -32.34
N SER A 1113 -16.92 29.98 -33.33
CA SER A 1113 -16.43 30.88 -34.38
C SER A 1113 -17.59 31.07 -35.36
N VAL A 1114 -18.08 32.30 -35.55
CA VAL A 1114 -19.05 32.53 -36.65
C VAL A 1114 -18.28 32.20 -37.94
N VAL A 1115 -18.77 31.19 -38.67
CA VAL A 1115 -18.19 30.70 -39.93
C VAL A 1115 -18.28 31.77 -41.01
#